data_AF-A0A817D2K6-F1
#
_entry.id   AF-A0A817D2K6-F1
#
_cell.length_a   1.000
_cell.length_b   1.000
_cell.length_c   1.000
_cell.angle_alpha   90.00
_cell.angle_beta   90.00
_cell.angle_gamma   90.00
#
_symmetry.space_group_name_H-M   'P 1'
#
loop_
_entity.id
_entity.type
_entity.pdbx_description
1 polymer ?
#
loop_
_entity_poly.entity_id
_entity_poly.type
_entity_poly.pdbx_seq_one_letter_code
_entity_poly.pdbx_strand_id
1 'polypeptide(L)'
;MIEIFLIFSLNKNFSFLLLSLFLIESVYDILGVRVKTADKRWNNLRHNYELTFAPGSIVRLVDDTTVDANIPDIHYEFISLRDVSKQSSEAFIDVIGIVDICSDIIPFTNRTSNKDSVRREVTIIDEDSNISITLWDEQANDFNEELAENKAVVAFRRIRVAIFNNKYSLSGHKNMIMKINPDIAQAKHLRIWYDAGGRLTNNRITTSTTNRLTKGDLWKTIGQIENELLGRQGRPDYVMIKAICMHIANDRVVYTSCPNNDCFRKVNKLSSGLYHCDKCREDFNECHWNYMIRAELVDSTGAIWVSFFRKEAQELMGNVTAEQFARAKENNDEILMQTYLNKNTFREKYFRLRINEETFNVNIKFILYKGSLKMNDRFFVFFFLSRTLAVSLPSTNILYKITSILEEQTSRSIILFVFESLQSLYIIERWAWQVLNKDFQEWINEKSYIDLFHAIHLFNIKLLSNHDEIEFDIKTSLLIPSSIDWIDGILDQIKSSNDTFLTIVSLWFDVISYLVHEYSELRDTSTIIYINNRLGRDFLMTNEYQIYLKQLQEPHSSQAIFTPKQLFYLKTCSFSLHVYLCSKSQQFPFTGEQIIKFIADNYSQMILVQSHIVDSWSKELLSCIAHLIALICSCCWWGDEKAKYIKILVSPNDLTYDHILALIRIVSYQPFHQCISAQWYNDETLLIDAILVFLYGTLEIRDIRCFISSQTNLFATLLVIAQTSSYDRICICAYGFLAEILTDEQLKELKISENISGFFFDILEQAWKDPTKRCKTIPIPHVLKGMFISDN
;
A
#
# COMPACT_ATOMS: atom_id res chain seq x y z
N MET A 1 -27.77 43.94 8.50
CA MET A 1 -27.81 43.75 7.03
C MET A 1 -27.30 42.38 6.70
N ILE A 2 -28.07 41.63 5.90
CA ILE A 2 -27.73 40.27 5.49
C ILE A 2 -27.55 40.33 3.98
N GLU A 3 -26.37 39.99 3.46
CA GLU A 3 -26.25 39.62 2.03
C GLU A 3 -27.15 38.38 1.85
N ILE A 4 -28.24 38.50 1.10
CA ILE A 4 -29.15 37.37 0.86
C ILE A 4 -28.72 36.70 -0.45
N PHE A 5 -28.11 35.51 -0.35
CA PHE A 5 -28.00 34.59 -1.48
C PHE A 5 -29.34 33.86 -1.62
N LEU A 6 -30.08 34.12 -2.70
CA LEU A 6 -31.34 33.41 -2.98
C LEU A 6 -31.03 32.05 -3.61
N ILE A 7 -31.17 30.97 -2.82
CA ILE A 7 -31.10 29.59 -3.29
C ILE A 7 -32.54 29.08 -3.42
N PHE A 8 -33.00 28.85 -4.65
CA PHE A 8 -34.32 28.29 -4.90
C PHE A 8 -34.26 26.76 -4.92
N SER A 9 -34.72 26.11 -3.85
CA SER A 9 -35.04 24.68 -3.85
C SER A 9 -36.44 24.46 -4.45
N LEU A 10 -36.52 23.73 -5.56
CA LEU A 10 -37.68 23.73 -6.46
C LEU A 10 -38.84 22.86 -5.96
N ASN A 11 -40.02 23.50 -5.84
CA ASN A 11 -41.31 22.85 -6.04
C ASN A 11 -41.97 23.49 -7.29
N LYS A 12 -42.26 22.68 -8.31
CA LYS A 12 -42.33 23.07 -9.73
C LYS A 12 -43.36 24.15 -10.16
N ASN A 13 -44.26 24.60 -9.30
CA ASN A 13 -45.34 25.52 -9.70
C ASN A 13 -45.23 26.96 -9.18
N PHE A 14 -44.27 27.28 -8.31
CA PHE A 14 -44.13 28.62 -7.69
C PHE A 14 -42.95 29.46 -8.24
N SER A 15 -42.06 28.87 -9.05
CA SER A 15 -40.75 29.47 -9.36
C SER A 15 -40.75 30.55 -10.45
N PHE A 16 -41.68 30.49 -11.41
CA PHE A 16 -41.61 31.38 -12.58
C PHE A 16 -42.09 32.82 -12.29
N LEU A 17 -43.10 32.98 -11.42
CA LEU A 17 -43.64 34.30 -11.03
C LEU A 17 -42.76 35.04 -10.03
N LEU A 18 -42.00 34.31 -9.19
CA LEU A 18 -41.14 34.91 -8.17
C LEU A 18 -39.81 35.40 -8.76
N LEU A 19 -39.29 34.74 -9.80
CA LEU A 19 -38.04 35.16 -10.46
C LEU A 19 -38.19 36.48 -11.21
N SER A 20 -39.38 36.79 -11.75
CA SER A 20 -39.64 38.05 -12.44
C SER A 20 -39.81 39.27 -11.51
N LEU A 21 -39.89 39.05 -10.19
CA LEU A 21 -40.11 40.13 -9.20
C LEU A 21 -38.83 40.77 -8.70
N PHE A 22 -37.68 40.09 -8.82
CA PHE A 22 -36.39 40.56 -8.31
C PHE A 22 -35.48 41.02 -9.45
N LEU A 23 -35.09 42.29 -9.38
CA LEU A 23 -34.10 42.94 -10.22
C LEU A 23 -32.78 42.98 -9.44
N ILE A 24 -31.69 42.74 -10.15
CA ILE A 24 -30.34 42.79 -9.58
C ILE A 24 -30.03 44.24 -9.20
N GLU A 25 -29.35 44.45 -8.06
CA GLU A 25 -28.98 45.78 -7.53
C GLU A 25 -30.16 46.66 -7.10
N SER A 26 -31.36 46.11 -6.95
CA SER A 26 -32.53 46.83 -6.42
C SER A 26 -32.78 46.52 -4.93
N VAL A 27 -33.31 47.51 -4.21
CA VAL A 27 -33.60 47.39 -2.77
C VAL A 27 -35.04 46.96 -2.55
N TYR A 28 -35.24 45.98 -1.66
CA TYR A 28 -36.56 45.39 -1.40
C TYR A 28 -36.90 45.36 0.09
N ASP A 29 -38.15 45.72 0.40
CA ASP A 29 -38.77 45.43 1.68
C ASP A 29 -39.41 44.04 1.65
N ILE A 30 -38.91 43.14 2.50
CA ILE A 30 -39.33 41.74 2.56
C ILE A 30 -39.96 41.44 3.93
N LEU A 31 -41.24 41.06 3.93
CA LEU A 31 -42.02 40.77 5.13
C LEU A 31 -42.60 39.34 5.09
N GLY A 32 -42.72 38.71 6.26
CA GLY A 32 -43.39 37.41 6.40
C GLY A 32 -42.62 36.22 5.83
N VAL A 33 -41.29 36.28 5.76
CA VAL A 33 -40.42 35.15 5.37
C VAL A 33 -40.05 34.28 6.57
N ARG A 34 -39.79 32.99 6.32
CA ARG A 34 -39.32 32.06 7.36
C ARG A 34 -37.80 32.02 7.38
N VAL A 35 -37.21 32.11 8.58
CA VAL A 35 -35.77 31.92 8.79
C VAL A 35 -35.50 30.44 9.08
N LYS A 36 -34.53 29.84 8.41
CA LYS A 36 -34.08 28.46 8.64
C LYS A 36 -32.57 28.39 8.77
N THR A 37 -32.05 27.31 9.34
CA THR A 37 -30.61 27.00 9.31
C THR A 37 -30.15 26.79 7.87
N ALA A 38 -29.05 27.41 7.49
CA ALA A 38 -28.52 27.38 6.14
C ALA A 38 -27.96 25.98 5.78
N ASP A 39 -28.38 25.41 4.64
CA ASP A 39 -27.74 24.19 4.12
C ASP A 39 -26.42 24.57 3.42
N LYS A 40 -25.30 24.33 4.11
CA LYS A 40 -23.96 24.69 3.65
C LYS A 40 -23.49 23.91 2.41
N ARG A 41 -24.24 22.90 1.96
CA ARG A 41 -23.98 22.24 0.67
C ARG A 41 -24.35 23.12 -0.52
N TRP A 42 -25.24 24.09 -0.33
CA TRP A 42 -25.76 24.98 -1.38
C TRP A 42 -25.54 26.46 -1.06
N ASN A 43 -25.40 26.82 0.22
CA ASN A 43 -25.21 28.18 0.70
C ASN A 43 -23.76 28.48 1.09
N ASN A 44 -23.07 29.24 0.23
CA ASN A 44 -21.68 29.63 0.40
C ASN A 44 -21.47 30.86 1.30
N LEU A 45 -22.53 31.45 1.85
CA LEU A 45 -22.40 32.55 2.80
C LEU A 45 -21.94 32.04 4.16
N ARG A 46 -21.16 32.84 4.89
CA ARG A 46 -20.70 32.50 6.24
C ARG A 46 -21.86 32.43 7.24
N HIS A 47 -22.95 33.14 6.98
CA HIS A 47 -24.11 33.22 7.87
C HIS A 47 -24.80 31.86 8.09
N ASN A 48 -25.18 31.54 9.32
CA ASN A 48 -25.72 30.23 9.72
C ASN A 48 -27.19 30.03 9.37
N TYR A 49 -27.87 31.07 8.88
CA TYR A 49 -29.27 31.07 8.56
C TYR A 49 -29.54 31.58 7.14
N GLU A 50 -30.62 31.07 6.53
CA GLU A 50 -31.16 31.47 5.24
C GLU A 50 -32.67 31.77 5.33
N LEU A 51 -33.18 32.51 4.36
CA LEU A 51 -34.59 32.92 4.30
C LEU A 51 -35.35 32.07 3.27
N THR A 52 -36.54 31.62 3.64
CA THR A 52 -37.46 30.89 2.76
C THR A 52 -38.79 31.63 2.68
N PHE A 53 -39.23 31.94 1.46
CA PHE A 53 -40.56 32.52 1.23
C PHE A 53 -41.66 31.51 1.57
N ALA A 54 -42.72 31.99 2.21
CA ALA A 54 -43.90 31.21 2.57
C ALA A 54 -45.15 31.80 1.91
N PRO A 55 -46.25 31.03 1.80
CA PRO A 55 -47.53 31.59 1.37
C PRO A 55 -47.93 32.77 2.29
N GLY A 56 -48.05 33.97 1.72
CA GLY A 56 -48.31 35.22 2.45
C GLY A 56 -47.10 36.13 2.67
N SER A 57 -45.88 35.76 2.23
CA SER A 57 -44.74 36.68 2.22
C SER A 57 -45.00 37.85 1.26
N ILE A 58 -44.60 39.06 1.67
CA ILE A 58 -44.77 40.29 0.90
C ILE A 58 -43.39 40.80 0.49
N VAL A 59 -43.22 41.11 -0.80
CA VAL A 59 -42.02 41.72 -1.37
C VAL A 59 -42.43 43.05 -2.01
N ARG A 60 -41.78 44.15 -1.62
CA ARG A 60 -42.01 45.49 -2.20
C ARG A 60 -40.68 46.06 -2.69
N LEU A 61 -40.64 46.55 -3.92
CA LEU A 61 -39.51 47.34 -4.43
C LEU A 61 -39.51 48.69 -3.72
N VAL A 62 -38.35 49.12 -3.23
CA VAL A 62 -38.14 50.43 -2.63
C VAL A 62 -37.66 51.39 -3.72
N ASP A 63 -38.31 52.54 -3.86
CA ASP A 63 -37.91 53.54 -4.85
C ASP A 63 -36.56 54.17 -4.44
N ASP A 64 -35.67 54.37 -5.43
CA ASP A 64 -34.29 54.87 -5.25
C ASP A 64 -34.19 56.19 -4.47
N THR A 65 -35.26 56.98 -4.42
CA THR A 65 -35.33 58.25 -3.67
C THR A 65 -35.56 58.11 -2.17
N THR A 66 -35.85 56.89 -1.69
CA THR A 66 -36.19 56.57 -0.30
C THR A 66 -35.28 55.53 0.35
N VAL A 67 -34.21 55.11 -0.35
CA VAL A 67 -33.24 54.13 0.14
C VAL A 67 -32.47 54.73 1.33
N ASP A 68 -32.51 54.02 2.47
CA ASP A 68 -31.76 54.40 3.67
C ASP A 68 -30.25 54.41 3.35
N ALA A 69 -29.58 55.53 3.66
CA ALA A 69 -28.14 55.72 3.43
C ALA A 69 -27.25 54.72 4.19
N ASN A 70 -27.83 53.93 5.09
CA ASN A 70 -27.14 52.84 5.80
C ASN A 70 -27.06 51.52 5.02
N ILE A 71 -27.68 51.39 3.85
CA ILE A 71 -27.53 50.18 3.00
C ILE A 71 -26.19 50.27 2.25
N PRO A 72 -25.29 49.27 2.33
CA PRO A 72 -23.91 49.41 1.93
C PRO A 72 -23.79 49.11 0.44
N ASP A 73 -23.06 49.96 -0.29
CA ASP A 73 -22.69 49.66 -1.66
C ASP A 73 -21.80 48.40 -1.75
N ILE A 74 -21.77 47.78 -2.93
CA ILE A 74 -20.97 46.58 -3.20
C ILE A 74 -19.50 46.84 -2.86
N HIS A 75 -19.02 46.25 -1.76
CA HIS A 75 -17.63 46.41 -1.31
C HIS A 75 -16.68 45.47 -2.03
N TYR A 76 -15.76 45.99 -2.85
CA TYR A 76 -14.74 45.20 -3.57
C TYR A 76 -13.47 44.98 -2.75
N GLU A 77 -12.89 43.78 -2.83
CA GLU A 77 -11.55 43.45 -2.29
C GLU A 77 -10.59 43.13 -3.43
N PHE A 78 -10.17 44.16 -4.18
CA PHE A 78 -9.36 43.97 -5.38
C PHE A 78 -7.96 43.41 -5.09
N ILE A 79 -7.56 42.42 -5.88
CA ILE A 79 -6.17 41.96 -5.95
C ILE A 79 -5.50 42.43 -7.24
N SER A 80 -4.20 42.72 -7.17
CA SER A 80 -3.37 43.05 -8.35
C SER A 80 -3.33 41.88 -9.34
N LEU A 81 -3.34 42.17 -10.64
CA LEU A 81 -3.32 41.14 -11.69
C LEU A 81 -2.05 40.29 -11.64
N ARG A 82 -0.94 40.82 -11.12
CA ARG A 82 0.31 40.09 -10.89
C ARG A 82 0.16 38.97 -9.86
N ASP A 83 -0.65 39.21 -8.84
CA ASP A 83 -0.79 38.33 -7.68
C ASP A 83 -1.88 37.27 -7.85
N VAL A 84 -2.59 37.27 -8.98
CA VAL A 84 -3.52 36.19 -9.35
C VAL A 84 -2.83 34.83 -9.34
N SER A 85 -1.55 34.77 -9.75
CA SER A 85 -0.76 33.53 -9.76
C SER A 85 -0.44 32.95 -8.39
N LYS A 86 -0.63 33.73 -7.32
CA LYS A 86 -0.45 33.31 -5.92
C LYS A 86 -1.74 32.72 -5.33
N GLN A 87 -2.87 32.85 -6.02
CA GLN A 87 -4.16 32.34 -5.57
C GLN A 87 -4.33 30.87 -5.93
N SER A 88 -5.10 30.12 -5.13
CA SER A 88 -5.40 28.72 -5.44
C SER A 88 -6.26 28.61 -6.69
N SER A 89 -6.06 27.55 -7.48
CA SER A 89 -6.97 27.20 -8.57
C SER A 89 -8.41 27.11 -8.04
N GLU A 90 -9.37 27.59 -8.83
CA GLU A 90 -10.81 27.64 -8.48
C GLU A 90 -11.19 28.65 -7.38
N ALA A 91 -10.26 29.48 -6.88
CA ALA A 91 -10.60 30.58 -5.96
C ALA A 91 -11.48 31.64 -6.63
N PHE A 92 -12.31 32.31 -5.84
CA PHE A 92 -13.08 33.48 -6.28
C PHE A 92 -12.43 34.76 -5.74
N ILE A 93 -12.16 35.71 -6.63
CA ILE A 93 -11.42 36.93 -6.34
C ILE A 93 -12.11 38.15 -6.97
N ASP A 94 -11.75 39.35 -6.50
CA ASP A 94 -12.18 40.60 -7.13
C ASP A 94 -10.98 41.22 -7.86
N VAL A 95 -11.18 41.66 -9.11
CA VAL A 95 -10.12 42.32 -9.92
C VAL A 95 -10.69 43.52 -10.68
N ILE A 96 -9.83 44.48 -10.99
CA ILE A 96 -10.16 45.65 -11.81
C ILE A 96 -9.05 45.90 -12.82
N GLY A 97 -9.40 46.28 -14.03
CA GLY A 97 -8.42 46.58 -15.07
C GLY A 97 -9.04 47.28 -16.27
N ILE A 98 -8.18 47.78 -17.17
CA ILE A 98 -8.57 48.39 -18.44
C ILE A 98 -8.62 47.31 -19.52
N VAL A 99 -9.67 47.33 -20.34
CA VAL A 99 -9.81 46.38 -21.45
C VAL A 99 -8.78 46.69 -22.54
N ASP A 100 -7.92 45.72 -22.86
CA ASP A 100 -6.93 45.88 -23.91
C ASP A 100 -7.33 45.15 -25.21
N ILE A 101 -7.72 43.88 -25.10
CA ILE A 101 -8.10 43.03 -26.24
C ILE A 101 -9.46 42.40 -25.96
N CYS A 102 -10.34 42.40 -26.96
CA CYS A 102 -11.60 41.66 -26.95
C CYS A 102 -11.69 40.81 -28.22
N SER A 103 -12.02 39.53 -28.08
CA SER A 103 -12.20 38.61 -29.22
C SER A 103 -13.64 38.59 -29.74
N ASP A 104 -13.81 38.02 -30.93
CA ASP A 104 -15.12 37.59 -31.44
C ASP A 104 -15.77 36.55 -30.50
N ILE A 105 -17.09 36.41 -30.61
CA ILE A 105 -17.83 35.35 -29.91
C ILE A 105 -17.55 34.00 -30.58
N ILE A 106 -17.19 33.01 -29.77
CA ILE A 106 -16.88 31.65 -30.21
C ILE A 106 -17.98 30.70 -29.72
N PRO A 107 -18.68 29.96 -30.60
CA PRO A 107 -19.62 28.93 -30.19
C PRO A 107 -18.89 27.77 -29.49
N PHE A 108 -19.49 27.25 -28.42
CA PHE A 108 -18.93 26.21 -27.56
C PHE A 108 -20.01 25.24 -27.08
N THR A 109 -19.90 23.97 -27.43
CA THR A 109 -20.81 22.92 -26.91
C THR A 109 -20.18 22.22 -25.71
N ASN A 110 -20.87 22.24 -24.57
CA ASN A 110 -20.37 21.64 -23.33
C ASN A 110 -20.48 20.10 -23.40
N ARG A 111 -19.32 19.41 -23.37
CA ARG A 111 -19.20 17.95 -23.52
C ARG A 111 -19.95 17.12 -22.47
N THR A 112 -20.22 17.68 -21.29
CA THR A 112 -20.84 16.95 -20.17
C THR A 112 -22.35 17.12 -20.12
N SER A 113 -22.87 18.27 -20.57
CA SER A 113 -24.31 18.59 -20.53
C SER A 113 -24.99 18.57 -21.90
N ASN A 114 -24.20 18.45 -22.98
CA ASN A 114 -24.65 18.49 -24.38
C ASN A 114 -25.48 19.74 -24.72
N LYS A 115 -25.22 20.85 -24.02
CA LYS A 115 -25.83 22.16 -24.28
C LYS A 115 -24.88 23.06 -25.05
N ASP A 116 -25.43 23.74 -26.05
CA ASP A 116 -24.74 24.81 -26.77
C ASP A 116 -24.65 26.06 -25.90
N SER A 117 -23.49 26.68 -25.93
CA SER A 117 -23.10 27.87 -25.17
C SER A 117 -22.21 28.74 -26.07
N VAL A 118 -21.99 29.99 -25.70
CA VAL A 118 -21.05 30.88 -26.39
C VAL A 118 -20.02 31.40 -25.41
N ARG A 119 -18.80 31.67 -25.90
CA ARG A 119 -17.72 32.24 -25.08
C ARG A 119 -17.01 33.38 -25.79
N ARG A 120 -16.46 34.31 -25.01
CA ARG A 120 -15.65 35.45 -25.50
C ARG A 120 -14.41 35.60 -24.63
N GLU A 121 -13.26 35.81 -25.25
CA GLU A 121 -11.98 36.01 -24.54
C GLU A 121 -11.63 37.50 -24.52
N VAL A 122 -11.30 38.01 -23.34
CA VAL A 122 -11.01 39.42 -23.08
C VAL A 122 -9.70 39.51 -22.29
N THR A 123 -8.82 40.43 -22.65
CA THR A 123 -7.60 40.72 -21.89
C THR A 123 -7.77 42.06 -21.19
N ILE A 124 -7.56 42.06 -19.87
CA ILE A 124 -7.48 43.31 -19.08
C ILE A 124 -6.05 43.56 -18.62
N ILE A 125 -5.73 44.84 -18.40
CA ILE A 125 -4.43 45.30 -17.93
C ILE A 125 -4.59 46.22 -16.72
N ASP A 126 -3.64 46.13 -15.79
CA ASP A 126 -3.46 47.06 -14.69
C ASP A 126 -2.01 47.58 -14.70
N GLU A 127 -1.61 48.25 -13.62
CA GLU A 127 -0.28 48.84 -13.44
C GLU A 127 0.84 47.79 -13.40
N ASP A 128 0.51 46.55 -13.03
CA ASP A 128 1.48 45.51 -12.70
C ASP A 128 1.56 44.38 -13.75
N SER A 129 0.46 44.06 -14.45
CA SER A 129 0.36 42.90 -15.34
C SER A 129 -0.84 42.97 -16.30
N ASN A 130 -0.96 41.94 -17.14
CA ASN A 130 -2.17 41.64 -17.91
C ASN A 130 -2.68 40.23 -17.58
N ILE A 131 -3.97 39.97 -17.81
CA ILE A 131 -4.56 38.63 -17.68
C ILE A 131 -5.71 38.43 -18.66
N SER A 132 -5.88 37.20 -19.14
CA SER A 132 -7.02 36.82 -19.98
C SER A 132 -8.21 36.34 -19.15
N ILE A 133 -9.40 36.71 -19.60
CA ILE A 133 -10.70 36.45 -19.01
C ILE A 133 -11.59 35.78 -20.03
N THR A 134 -12.18 34.63 -19.69
CA THR A 134 -13.22 33.97 -20.50
C THR A 134 -14.61 34.29 -19.96
N LEU A 135 -15.43 34.98 -20.75
CA LEU A 135 -16.84 35.25 -20.47
C LEU A 135 -17.73 34.25 -21.19
N TRP A 136 -18.89 33.94 -20.62
CA TRP A 136 -19.80 32.90 -21.11
C TRP A 136 -21.24 33.41 -21.29
N ASP A 137 -21.91 32.91 -22.32
CA ASP A 137 -23.33 33.14 -22.62
C ASP A 137 -23.70 34.64 -22.63
N GLU A 138 -24.62 35.06 -21.76
CA GLU A 138 -25.08 36.46 -21.61
C GLU A 138 -23.89 37.41 -21.37
N GLN A 139 -22.93 37.02 -20.52
CA GLN A 139 -21.74 37.83 -20.24
C GLN A 139 -20.87 38.02 -21.49
N ALA A 140 -20.82 37.00 -22.37
CA ALA A 140 -20.09 37.10 -23.63
C ALA A 140 -20.81 38.02 -24.62
N ASN A 141 -22.14 38.00 -24.65
CA ASN A 141 -22.94 38.84 -25.55
C ASN A 141 -22.95 40.32 -25.12
N ASP A 142 -23.07 40.58 -23.81
CA ASP A 142 -23.16 41.93 -23.24
C ASP A 142 -21.81 42.68 -23.29
N PHE A 143 -20.70 41.95 -23.41
CA PHE A 143 -19.37 42.53 -23.47
C PHE A 143 -18.96 42.82 -24.93
N ASN A 144 -19.21 44.05 -25.41
CA ASN A 144 -18.98 44.42 -26.81
C ASN A 144 -17.53 44.89 -27.10
N GLU A 145 -17.15 44.93 -28.38
CA GLU A 145 -15.82 45.35 -28.84
C GLU A 145 -15.53 46.84 -28.58
N GLU A 146 -16.57 47.68 -28.53
CA GLU A 146 -16.44 49.11 -28.25
C GLU A 146 -15.80 49.37 -26.87
N LEU A 147 -15.92 48.45 -25.91
CA LEU A 147 -15.25 48.55 -24.61
C LEU A 147 -13.72 48.49 -24.73
N ALA A 148 -13.19 47.70 -25.66
CA ALA A 148 -11.76 47.60 -25.93
C ALA A 148 -11.25 48.80 -26.73
N GLU A 149 -12.07 49.33 -27.65
CA GLU A 149 -11.76 50.55 -28.40
C GLU A 149 -11.71 51.77 -27.49
N ASN A 150 -12.70 51.91 -26.59
CA ASN A 150 -12.80 53.02 -25.64
C ASN A 150 -11.88 52.87 -24.41
N LYS A 151 -11.16 51.74 -24.29
CA LYS A 151 -10.30 51.43 -23.14
C LYS A 151 -11.06 51.61 -21.82
N ALA A 152 -12.24 50.99 -21.76
CA ALA A 152 -13.10 51.03 -20.59
C ALA A 152 -12.41 50.39 -19.38
N VAL A 153 -12.68 50.91 -18.19
CA VAL A 153 -12.26 50.29 -16.92
C VAL A 153 -13.34 49.30 -16.51
N VAL A 154 -13.00 48.04 -16.25
CA VAL A 154 -13.97 47.01 -15.86
C VAL A 154 -13.57 46.40 -14.53
N ALA A 155 -14.53 46.33 -13.60
CA ALA A 155 -14.39 45.66 -12.32
C ALA A 155 -15.18 44.36 -12.33
N PHE A 156 -14.54 43.27 -11.89
CA PHE A 156 -15.13 41.96 -11.73
C PHE A 156 -15.11 41.57 -10.25
N ARG A 157 -16.27 41.24 -9.69
CA ARG A 157 -16.42 40.69 -8.34
C ARG A 157 -16.73 39.21 -8.38
N ARG A 158 -16.02 38.44 -7.54
CA ARG A 158 -16.07 36.98 -7.42
C ARG A 158 -15.76 36.26 -8.73
N ILE A 159 -14.84 36.77 -9.54
CA ILE A 159 -14.41 36.05 -10.74
C ILE A 159 -13.56 34.83 -10.36
N ARG A 160 -13.69 33.72 -11.10
CA ARG A 160 -13.03 32.46 -10.75
C ARG A 160 -11.63 32.39 -11.35
N VAL A 161 -10.64 32.04 -10.54
CA VAL A 161 -9.28 31.73 -10.99
C VAL A 161 -9.27 30.38 -11.70
N ALA A 162 -8.88 30.40 -12.98
CA ALA A 162 -8.80 29.21 -13.83
C ALA A 162 -7.38 29.07 -14.40
N ILE A 163 -6.97 27.83 -14.70
CA ILE A 163 -5.66 27.57 -15.32
C ILE A 163 -5.89 27.11 -16.76
N PHE A 164 -5.64 28.00 -17.71
CA PHE A 164 -5.74 27.70 -19.14
C PHE A 164 -4.33 27.68 -19.75
N ASN A 165 -3.97 26.58 -20.42
CA ASN A 165 -2.65 26.39 -21.06
C ASN A 165 -1.43 26.64 -20.14
N ASN A 166 -1.49 26.20 -18.88
CA ASN A 166 -0.46 26.45 -17.86
C ASN A 166 -0.23 27.93 -17.51
N LYS A 167 -1.18 28.81 -17.84
CA LYS A 167 -1.20 30.19 -17.39
C LYS A 167 -2.43 30.41 -16.51
N TYR A 168 -2.27 31.24 -15.49
CA TYR A 168 -3.40 31.74 -14.73
C TYR A 168 -4.24 32.63 -15.64
N SER A 169 -5.54 32.40 -15.61
CA SER A 169 -6.58 33.11 -16.34
C SER A 169 -7.79 33.27 -15.43
N LEU A 170 -8.76 34.07 -15.84
CA LEU A 170 -10.00 34.23 -15.09
C LEU A 170 -11.18 33.72 -15.91
N SER A 171 -12.18 33.18 -15.25
CA SER A 171 -13.38 32.66 -15.91
C SER A 171 -14.63 33.21 -15.26
N GLY A 172 -15.49 33.79 -16.09
CA GLY A 172 -16.83 34.21 -15.72
C GLY A 172 -17.67 33.03 -15.26
N HIS A 173 -18.60 33.30 -14.36
CA HIS A 173 -19.60 32.33 -13.92
C HIS A 173 -20.87 33.08 -13.53
N LYS A 174 -21.96 32.35 -13.31
CA LYS A 174 -23.30 32.94 -13.13
C LYS A 174 -23.44 33.90 -11.95
N ASN A 175 -22.62 33.77 -10.89
CA ASN A 175 -22.71 34.63 -9.71
C ASN A 175 -21.63 35.72 -9.69
N MET A 176 -20.95 35.94 -10.82
CA MET A 176 -20.00 37.03 -10.98
C MET A 176 -20.74 38.34 -11.24
N ILE A 177 -20.27 39.43 -10.63
CA ILE A 177 -20.75 40.78 -10.94
C ILE A 177 -19.69 41.48 -11.80
N MET A 178 -20.11 42.06 -12.92
CA MET A 178 -19.26 42.83 -13.82
C MET A 178 -19.79 44.26 -13.89
N LYS A 179 -18.95 45.26 -13.60
CA LYS A 179 -19.28 46.68 -13.76
C LYS A 179 -18.31 47.36 -14.71
N ILE A 180 -18.88 48.05 -15.70
CA ILE A 180 -18.15 48.84 -16.70
C ILE A 180 -18.13 50.29 -16.23
N ASN A 181 -16.95 50.90 -16.23
CA ASN A 181 -16.65 52.25 -15.75
C ASN A 181 -17.28 52.57 -14.38
N PRO A 182 -17.00 51.77 -13.32
CA PRO A 182 -17.57 52.02 -12.00
C PRO A 182 -17.06 53.36 -11.43
N ASP A 183 -17.95 54.13 -10.78
CA ASP A 183 -17.59 55.39 -10.12
C ASP A 183 -16.92 55.16 -8.76
N ILE A 184 -15.72 54.57 -8.79
CA ILE A 184 -14.90 54.25 -7.62
C ILE A 184 -13.49 54.83 -7.78
N ALA A 185 -12.81 55.09 -6.66
CA ALA A 185 -11.49 55.73 -6.66
C ALA A 185 -10.45 54.95 -7.47
N GLN A 186 -10.47 53.61 -7.39
CA GLN A 186 -9.57 52.71 -8.10
C GLN A 186 -9.75 52.80 -9.62
N ALA A 187 -10.98 52.98 -10.11
CA ALA A 187 -11.25 53.11 -11.53
C ALA A 187 -10.75 54.45 -12.08
N LYS A 188 -10.93 55.54 -11.33
CA LYS A 188 -10.38 56.86 -11.64
C LYS A 188 -8.84 56.82 -11.68
N HIS A 189 -8.22 56.12 -10.73
CA HIS A 189 -6.78 55.94 -10.68
C HIS A 189 -6.23 55.21 -11.93
N LEU A 190 -6.81 54.06 -12.27
CA LEU A 190 -6.41 53.30 -13.47
C LEU A 190 -6.58 54.13 -14.75
N ARG A 191 -7.65 54.92 -14.85
CA ARG A 191 -7.86 55.82 -15.99
C ARG A 191 -6.73 56.84 -16.12
N ILE A 192 -6.40 57.53 -15.02
CA ILE A 192 -5.30 58.51 -14.97
C ILE A 192 -3.96 57.84 -15.34
N TRP A 193 -3.67 56.68 -14.77
CA TRP A 193 -2.44 55.93 -15.05
C TRP A 193 -2.31 55.55 -16.54
N TYR A 194 -3.40 55.10 -17.15
CA TYR A 194 -3.40 54.72 -18.56
C TYR A 194 -3.21 55.93 -19.48
N ASP A 195 -3.90 57.04 -19.19
CA ASP A 195 -3.77 58.31 -19.93
C ASP A 195 -2.37 58.93 -19.81
N ALA A 196 -1.67 58.69 -18.70
CA ALA A 196 -0.29 59.10 -18.48
C ALA A 196 0.77 58.25 -19.21
N GLY A 197 0.36 57.24 -20.00
CA GLY A 197 1.26 56.44 -20.83
C GLY A 197 1.64 55.05 -20.28
N GLY A 198 0.90 54.53 -19.28
CA GLY A 198 1.16 53.23 -18.64
C GLY A 198 1.21 52.00 -19.58
N ARG A 199 0.73 52.12 -20.82
CA ARG A 199 0.75 51.06 -21.84
C ARG A 199 2.16 50.59 -22.23
N LEU A 200 3.18 51.46 -22.17
CA LEU A 200 4.50 51.18 -22.73
C LEU A 200 5.42 50.33 -21.84
N THR A 201 5.10 50.17 -20.55
CA THR A 201 5.95 49.47 -19.58
C THR A 201 5.69 47.94 -19.51
N ASN A 202 4.54 47.46 -19.99
CA ASN A 202 4.11 46.05 -19.84
C ASN A 202 4.44 45.12 -21.03
N ASN A 203 5.43 45.47 -21.87
CA ASN A 203 5.91 44.67 -23.01
C ASN A 203 6.75 43.43 -22.62
N ARG A 204 6.22 42.54 -21.77
CA ARG A 204 6.78 41.19 -21.60
C ARG A 204 5.69 40.12 -21.67
N ILE A 205 5.72 39.43 -22.81
CA ILE A 205 5.23 38.08 -23.17
C ILE A 205 4.15 38.13 -24.27
N THR A 206 4.59 38.46 -25.48
CA THR A 206 3.98 37.95 -26.72
C THR A 206 4.41 36.49 -26.92
N THR A 207 3.46 35.56 -26.93
CA THR A 207 3.66 34.24 -27.57
C THR A 207 2.41 33.83 -28.32
N SER A 208 2.43 34.12 -29.62
CA SER A 208 1.93 33.32 -30.74
C SER A 208 0.96 32.17 -30.41
N THR A 209 -0.25 32.34 -30.93
CA THR A 209 -1.30 31.34 -31.18
C THR A 209 -0.73 30.13 -31.93
N THR A 210 -0.48 29.04 -31.20
CA THR A 210 -0.50 27.68 -31.75
C THR A 210 -1.22 26.80 -30.73
N ASN A 211 -2.28 26.14 -31.19
CA ASN A 211 -3.12 25.24 -30.39
C ASN A 211 -2.27 24.29 -29.54
N ARG A 212 -2.26 24.50 -28.22
CA ARG A 212 -1.61 23.60 -27.26
C ARG A 212 -2.58 23.35 -26.11
N LEU A 213 -2.92 22.07 -25.99
CA LEU A 213 -3.83 21.48 -25.02
C LEU A 213 -3.36 21.70 -23.57
N THR A 214 -4.35 21.83 -22.69
CA THR A 214 -4.32 21.94 -21.23
C THR A 214 -3.48 20.84 -20.55
N LYS A 215 -2.76 21.18 -19.47
CA LYS A 215 -1.85 20.27 -18.73
C LYS A 215 -2.57 19.13 -18.00
N GLY A 216 -3.87 19.28 -17.73
CA GLY A 216 -4.71 18.20 -17.19
C GLY A 216 -5.10 17.14 -18.22
N ASP A 217 -5.19 17.53 -19.50
CA ASP A 217 -5.58 16.63 -20.60
C ASP A 217 -4.38 15.96 -21.30
N LEU A 218 -3.16 16.44 -21.03
CA LEU A 218 -1.94 15.87 -21.57
C LEU A 218 -1.51 14.59 -20.85
N TRP A 219 -1.75 14.45 -19.55
CA TRP A 219 -1.36 13.25 -18.82
C TRP A 219 -2.40 12.15 -18.98
N LYS A 220 -1.98 11.00 -19.51
CA LYS A 220 -2.82 9.82 -19.65
C LYS A 220 -2.09 8.59 -19.10
N THR A 221 -2.85 7.65 -18.56
CA THR A 221 -2.37 6.29 -18.40
C THR A 221 -2.52 5.53 -19.71
N ILE A 222 -1.84 4.40 -19.86
CA ILE A 222 -1.95 3.53 -21.03
C ILE A 222 -3.39 3.03 -21.21
N GLY A 223 -4.06 2.61 -20.13
CA GLY A 223 -5.46 2.22 -20.18
C GLY A 223 -6.39 3.37 -20.61
N GLN A 224 -6.10 4.62 -20.24
CA GLN A 224 -6.88 5.77 -20.74
C GLN A 224 -6.66 6.01 -22.23
N ILE A 225 -5.44 5.82 -22.75
CA ILE A 225 -5.17 5.91 -24.19
C ILE A 225 -6.02 4.91 -24.98
N GLU A 226 -6.13 3.67 -24.48
CA GLU A 226 -6.95 2.63 -25.09
C GLU A 226 -8.44 2.92 -24.97
N ASN A 227 -8.93 3.27 -23.78
CA ASN A 227 -10.35 3.51 -23.50
C ASN A 227 -10.91 4.75 -24.21
N GLU A 228 -10.09 5.80 -24.34
CA GLU A 228 -10.49 7.05 -25.03
C GLU A 228 -10.29 6.98 -26.54
N LEU A 229 -9.80 5.84 -27.06
CA LEU A 229 -9.58 5.60 -28.50
C LEU A 229 -8.75 6.71 -29.15
N LEU A 230 -7.70 7.17 -28.46
CA LEU A 230 -6.84 8.25 -28.95
C LEU A 230 -6.13 7.83 -30.25
N GLY A 231 -6.05 8.76 -31.19
CA GLY A 231 -5.47 8.58 -32.52
C GLY A 231 -6.47 8.09 -33.59
N ARG A 232 -7.72 7.76 -33.23
CA ARG A 232 -8.73 7.20 -34.15
C ARG A 232 -9.65 8.21 -34.84
N GLN A 233 -9.49 9.50 -34.57
CA GLN A 233 -10.34 10.56 -35.14
C GLN A 233 -9.79 11.21 -36.43
N GLY A 234 -8.91 10.52 -37.16
CA GLY A 234 -8.29 11.03 -38.39
C GLY A 234 -7.26 12.15 -38.18
N ARG A 235 -6.86 12.41 -36.93
CA ARG A 235 -5.85 13.40 -36.52
C ARG A 235 -5.00 12.85 -35.37
N PRO A 236 -3.70 13.15 -35.32
CA PRO A 236 -2.82 12.61 -34.30
C PRO A 236 -3.07 13.26 -32.94
N ASP A 237 -3.16 12.43 -31.90
CA ASP A 237 -3.26 12.87 -30.50
C ASP A 237 -1.87 12.94 -29.86
N TYR A 238 -1.72 13.84 -28.89
CA TYR A 238 -0.46 14.02 -28.16
C TYR A 238 -0.71 13.92 -26.67
N VAL A 239 0.00 13.00 -26.02
CA VAL A 239 -0.15 12.75 -24.58
C VAL A 239 1.23 12.59 -23.92
N MET A 240 1.26 12.77 -22.61
CA MET A 240 2.35 12.44 -21.71
C MET A 240 1.93 11.24 -20.87
N ILE A 241 2.82 10.26 -20.78
CA ILE A 241 2.64 9.11 -19.89
C ILE A 241 3.85 9.00 -18.98
N LYS A 242 3.63 8.40 -17.81
CA LYS A 242 4.69 7.94 -16.91
C LYS A 242 4.70 6.42 -17.01
N ALA A 243 5.77 5.85 -17.55
CA ALA A 243 5.83 4.42 -17.84
C ALA A 243 7.26 3.89 -17.68
N ILE A 244 7.41 2.56 -17.75
CA ILE A 244 8.69 1.87 -17.81
C ILE A 244 8.84 1.22 -19.18
N CYS A 245 10.04 1.33 -19.76
CA CYS A 245 10.43 0.49 -20.90
C CYS A 245 10.72 -0.93 -20.40
N MET A 246 9.80 -1.86 -20.64
CA MET A 246 9.90 -3.25 -20.17
C MET A 246 10.78 -4.10 -21.08
N HIS A 247 10.59 -3.96 -22.39
CA HIS A 247 11.29 -4.79 -23.38
C HIS A 247 11.61 -3.98 -24.63
N ILE A 248 12.76 -4.27 -25.26
CA ILE A 248 13.15 -3.72 -26.56
C ILE A 248 13.26 -4.88 -27.56
N ALA A 249 12.50 -4.81 -28.65
CA ALA A 249 12.53 -5.82 -29.71
C ALA A 249 13.89 -5.85 -30.42
N ASN A 250 14.43 -7.06 -30.60
CA ASN A 250 15.78 -7.28 -31.13
C ASN A 250 15.83 -7.43 -32.68
N ASP A 251 14.69 -7.52 -33.36
CA ASP A 251 14.63 -7.88 -34.78
C ASP A 251 15.02 -6.72 -35.72
N ARG A 252 14.74 -5.45 -35.35
CA ARG A 252 14.88 -4.28 -36.25
C ARG A 252 15.47 -3.02 -35.61
N VAL A 253 16.42 -3.16 -34.68
CA VAL A 253 16.99 -2.05 -33.89
C VAL A 253 17.60 -0.91 -34.73
N VAL A 254 18.33 -1.23 -35.81
CA VAL A 254 19.04 -0.27 -36.68
C VAL A 254 18.71 -0.46 -38.16
N TYR A 255 18.82 0.62 -38.95
CA TYR A 255 18.64 0.63 -40.40
C TYR A 255 19.65 1.54 -41.12
N THR A 256 19.90 1.25 -42.39
CA THR A 256 20.77 2.05 -43.28
C THR A 256 20.00 3.23 -43.87
N SER A 257 20.58 4.42 -43.82
CA SER A 257 19.96 5.68 -44.25
C SER A 257 20.86 6.53 -45.15
N CYS A 258 20.24 7.44 -45.90
CA CYS A 258 20.94 8.33 -46.85
C CYS A 258 22.00 9.19 -46.13
N PRO A 259 23.20 9.36 -46.71
CA PRO A 259 24.27 10.14 -46.10
C PRO A 259 24.11 11.66 -46.30
N ASN A 260 23.25 12.12 -47.21
CA ASN A 260 23.01 13.55 -47.41
C ASN A 260 22.44 14.20 -46.14
N ASN A 261 22.92 15.41 -45.83
CA ASN A 261 22.41 16.22 -44.72
C ASN A 261 20.88 16.40 -44.84
N ASP A 262 20.17 16.23 -43.74
CA ASP A 262 18.71 16.30 -43.62
C ASP A 262 17.89 15.25 -44.43
N CYS A 263 18.51 14.18 -44.94
CA CYS A 263 17.82 13.03 -45.53
C CYS A 263 17.97 11.75 -44.68
N PHE A 264 16.89 11.33 -44.01
CA PHE A 264 16.89 10.13 -43.14
C PHE A 264 16.14 8.93 -43.74
N ARG A 265 15.88 8.97 -45.05
CA ARG A 265 15.17 7.88 -45.77
C ARG A 265 16.05 6.64 -45.76
N LYS A 266 15.41 5.48 -45.53
CA LYS A 266 16.06 4.18 -45.66
C LYS A 266 16.63 4.04 -47.07
N VAL A 267 17.87 3.58 -47.17
CA VAL A 267 18.54 3.25 -48.42
C VAL A 267 18.73 1.75 -48.51
N ASN A 268 18.60 1.21 -49.70
CA ASN A 268 18.85 -0.21 -49.97
C ASN A 268 20.16 -0.35 -50.73
N LYS A 269 20.91 -1.41 -50.43
CA LYS A 269 22.13 -1.74 -51.15
C LYS A 269 21.77 -2.39 -52.49
N LEU A 270 22.24 -1.81 -53.58
CA LEU A 270 22.11 -2.34 -54.94
C LEU A 270 23.08 -3.50 -55.16
N SER A 271 22.83 -4.28 -56.22
CA SER A 271 23.75 -5.35 -56.66
C SER A 271 25.14 -4.82 -57.05
N SER A 272 25.25 -3.55 -57.43
CA SER A 272 26.51 -2.84 -57.70
C SER A 272 27.33 -2.54 -56.43
N GLY A 273 26.76 -2.74 -55.24
CA GLY A 273 27.37 -2.40 -53.96
C GLY A 273 27.07 -0.98 -53.46
N LEU A 274 26.48 -0.11 -54.30
CA LEU A 274 26.06 1.26 -53.96
C LEU A 274 24.74 1.28 -53.17
N TYR A 275 24.49 2.36 -52.43
CA TYR A 275 23.25 2.61 -51.70
C TYR A 275 22.39 3.62 -52.44
N HIS A 276 21.18 3.24 -52.85
CA HIS A 276 20.24 4.13 -53.54
C HIS A 276 19.27 4.81 -52.57
N CYS A 277 19.04 6.11 -52.75
CA CYS A 277 18.01 6.85 -52.03
C CYS A 277 16.88 7.33 -52.96
N ASP A 278 15.67 6.79 -52.80
CA ASP A 278 14.50 7.17 -53.61
C ASP A 278 14.09 8.65 -53.49
N LYS A 279 14.40 9.28 -52.36
CA LYS A 279 14.05 10.69 -52.09
C LYS A 279 15.05 11.65 -52.74
N CYS A 280 16.35 11.38 -52.62
CA CYS A 280 17.39 12.20 -53.24
C CYS A 280 17.64 11.83 -54.70
N ARG A 281 17.20 10.63 -55.13
CA ARG A 281 17.44 10.04 -56.45
C ARG A 281 18.93 9.97 -56.79
N GLU A 282 19.74 9.65 -55.78
CA GLU A 282 21.20 9.59 -55.87
C GLU A 282 21.71 8.26 -55.29
N ASP A 283 22.86 7.82 -55.81
CA ASP A 283 23.58 6.63 -55.37
C ASP A 283 24.82 7.02 -54.57
N PHE A 284 25.06 6.31 -53.47
CA PHE A 284 26.16 6.61 -52.54
C PHE A 284 27.04 5.38 -52.30
N ASN A 285 28.34 5.60 -52.11
CA ASN A 285 29.27 4.54 -51.70
C ASN A 285 29.08 4.12 -50.24
N GLU A 286 28.57 5.03 -49.40
CA GLU A 286 28.42 4.86 -47.96
C GLU A 286 26.99 5.18 -47.51
N CYS A 287 26.64 4.72 -46.30
CA CYS A 287 25.36 5.01 -45.67
C CYS A 287 25.57 5.35 -44.19
N HIS A 288 24.59 6.02 -43.59
CA HIS A 288 24.57 6.25 -42.14
C HIS A 288 23.69 5.22 -41.45
N TRP A 289 24.12 4.73 -40.29
CA TRP A 289 23.29 3.87 -39.46
C TRP A 289 22.37 4.74 -38.59
N ASN A 290 21.10 4.39 -38.54
CA ASN A 290 20.14 5.09 -37.69
C ASN A 290 19.29 4.09 -36.90
N TYR A 291 18.87 4.49 -35.71
CA TYR A 291 18.00 3.68 -34.88
C TYR A 291 16.53 3.75 -35.31
N MET A 292 15.87 2.59 -35.25
CA MET A 292 14.42 2.39 -35.36
C MET A 292 14.02 1.32 -34.33
N ILE A 293 13.95 1.71 -33.07
CA ILE A 293 13.74 0.77 -31.97
C ILE A 293 12.25 0.60 -31.72
N ARG A 294 11.78 -0.64 -31.59
CA ARG A 294 10.44 -0.94 -31.07
C ARG A 294 10.57 -1.42 -29.64
N ALA A 295 9.91 -0.75 -28.71
CA ALA A 295 9.96 -1.09 -27.30
C ALA A 295 8.56 -1.13 -26.70
N GLU A 296 8.37 -1.98 -25.69
CA GLU A 296 7.14 -2.09 -24.93
C GLU A 296 7.23 -1.19 -23.70
N LEU A 297 6.31 -0.23 -23.61
CA LEU A 297 6.14 0.64 -22.46
C LEU A 297 4.96 0.15 -21.63
N VAL A 298 5.13 0.10 -20.31
CA VAL A 298 4.11 -0.42 -19.39
C VAL A 298 3.93 0.52 -18.21
N ASP A 299 2.69 0.68 -17.77
CA ASP A 299 2.28 1.37 -16.55
C ASP A 299 1.32 0.49 -15.72
N SER A 300 0.77 1.00 -14.61
CA SER A 300 -0.15 0.22 -13.76
C SER A 300 -1.47 -0.14 -14.44
N THR A 301 -1.79 0.44 -15.60
CA THR A 301 -3.08 0.33 -16.28
C THR A 301 -3.01 -0.43 -17.62
N GLY A 302 -1.83 -0.66 -18.18
CA GLY A 302 -1.69 -1.41 -19.43
C GLY A 302 -0.27 -1.41 -20.01
N ALA A 303 -0.14 -2.00 -21.20
CA ALA A 303 1.10 -2.11 -21.96
C ALA A 303 0.88 -1.64 -23.40
N ILE A 304 1.81 -0.85 -23.95
CA ILE A 304 1.77 -0.40 -25.35
C ILE A 304 3.12 -0.58 -26.03
N TRP A 305 3.07 -0.94 -27.31
CA TRP A 305 4.26 -0.98 -28.16
C TRP A 305 4.51 0.36 -28.82
N VAL A 306 5.77 0.77 -28.81
CA VAL A 306 6.19 2.13 -29.08
C VAL A 306 7.44 2.14 -29.95
N SER A 307 7.49 3.03 -30.94
CA SER A 307 8.65 3.19 -31.83
C SER A 307 9.47 4.42 -31.47
N PHE A 308 10.77 4.22 -31.25
CA PHE A 308 11.77 5.25 -31.01
C PHE A 308 12.67 5.39 -32.25
N PHE A 309 13.01 6.62 -32.62
CA PHE A 309 13.82 6.90 -33.81
C PHE A 309 15.03 7.73 -33.44
N ARG A 310 16.16 7.52 -34.14
CA ARG A 310 17.33 8.43 -34.13
C ARG A 310 17.76 8.83 -32.70
N LYS A 311 17.67 10.13 -32.37
CA LYS A 311 18.15 10.69 -31.09
C LYS A 311 17.43 10.09 -29.88
N GLU A 312 16.10 9.97 -29.94
CA GLU A 312 15.30 9.43 -28.83
C GLU A 312 15.63 7.95 -28.58
N ALA A 313 15.88 7.19 -29.65
CA ALA A 313 16.31 5.80 -29.56
C ALA A 313 17.75 5.68 -29.02
N GLN A 314 18.67 6.56 -29.44
CA GLN A 314 20.03 6.61 -28.89
C GLN A 314 20.04 6.92 -27.40
N GLU A 315 19.19 7.85 -26.94
CA GLU A 315 19.00 8.13 -25.51
C GLU A 315 18.43 6.92 -24.77
N LEU A 316 17.46 6.22 -25.37
CA LEU A 316 16.94 4.96 -24.83
C LEU A 316 18.06 3.92 -24.69
N MET A 317 18.97 3.81 -25.65
CA MET A 317 20.13 2.92 -25.62
C MET A 317 21.28 3.39 -24.70
N GLY A 318 21.08 4.44 -23.90
CA GLY A 318 22.09 4.94 -22.95
C GLY A 318 23.25 5.64 -23.65
N ASN A 319 22.92 6.40 -24.69
CA ASN A 319 23.82 7.19 -25.54
C ASN A 319 24.79 6.39 -26.41
N VAL A 320 24.55 5.08 -26.59
CA VAL A 320 25.24 4.25 -27.59
C VAL A 320 24.76 4.65 -28.99
N THR A 321 25.69 4.87 -29.93
CA THR A 321 25.37 5.27 -31.31
C THR A 321 24.84 4.09 -32.14
N ALA A 322 24.06 4.38 -33.18
CA ALA A 322 23.52 3.35 -34.08
C ALA A 322 24.65 2.58 -34.78
N GLU A 323 25.76 3.25 -35.12
CA GLU A 323 26.96 2.65 -35.68
C GLU A 323 27.61 1.64 -34.73
N GLN A 324 27.70 1.97 -33.43
CA GLN A 324 28.25 1.05 -32.42
C GLN A 324 27.38 -0.21 -32.29
N PHE A 325 26.05 -0.06 -32.29
CA PHE A 325 25.15 -1.20 -32.25
C PHE A 325 25.20 -2.03 -33.55
N ALA A 326 25.27 -1.37 -34.71
CA ALA A 326 25.40 -2.05 -36.00
C ALA A 326 26.70 -2.88 -36.08
N ARG A 327 27.83 -2.35 -35.61
CA ARG A 327 29.10 -3.09 -35.53
C ARG A 327 29.00 -4.31 -34.61
N ALA A 328 28.36 -4.18 -33.45
CA ALA A 328 28.13 -5.32 -32.55
C ALA A 328 27.28 -6.41 -33.23
N LYS A 329 26.28 -6.00 -34.01
CA LYS A 329 25.43 -6.89 -34.80
C LYS A 329 26.19 -7.57 -35.94
N GLU A 330 27.03 -6.84 -36.67
CA GLU A 330 27.90 -7.38 -37.74
C GLU A 330 28.92 -8.38 -37.19
N ASN A 331 29.42 -8.15 -35.97
CA ASN A 331 30.35 -9.03 -35.27
C ASN A 331 29.68 -10.21 -34.55
N ASN A 332 28.34 -10.33 -34.59
CA ASN A 332 27.57 -11.31 -33.81
C ASN A 332 27.87 -11.31 -32.29
N ASP A 333 28.12 -10.13 -31.70
CA ASP A 333 28.37 -10.00 -30.26
C ASP A 333 27.05 -9.87 -29.47
N GLU A 334 26.43 -11.02 -29.21
CA GLU A 334 25.13 -11.10 -28.53
C GLU A 334 25.14 -10.49 -27.12
N ILE A 335 26.23 -10.68 -26.36
CA ILE A 335 26.35 -10.19 -24.99
C ILE A 335 26.37 -8.67 -24.97
N LEU A 336 27.14 -8.05 -25.87
CA LEU A 336 27.24 -6.60 -25.96
C LEU A 336 25.93 -5.98 -26.46
N MET A 337 25.28 -6.59 -27.46
CA MET A 337 23.95 -6.18 -27.92
C MET A 337 22.93 -6.22 -26.78
N GLN A 338 22.88 -7.31 -26.01
CA GLN A 338 21.97 -7.46 -24.88
C GLN A 338 22.27 -6.46 -23.76
N THR A 339 23.55 -6.15 -23.52
CA THR A 339 23.97 -5.12 -22.57
C THR A 339 23.46 -3.73 -22.96
N TYR A 340 23.51 -3.39 -24.25
CA TYR A 340 22.98 -2.12 -24.76
C TYR A 340 21.45 -2.04 -24.66
N LEU A 341 20.75 -3.11 -25.03
CA LEU A 341 19.28 -3.18 -24.94
C LEU A 341 18.78 -3.03 -23.50
N ASN A 342 19.49 -3.61 -22.52
CA ASN A 342 19.06 -3.61 -21.12
C ASN A 342 19.46 -2.35 -20.32
N LYS A 343 20.21 -1.42 -20.91
CA LYS A 343 20.87 -0.34 -20.16
C LYS A 343 19.89 0.61 -19.45
N ASN A 344 18.72 0.84 -20.07
CA ASN A 344 17.69 1.75 -19.56
C ASN A 344 16.30 1.10 -19.50
N THR A 345 16.21 -0.22 -19.63
CA THR A 345 14.98 -0.96 -19.31
C THR A 345 14.78 -0.95 -17.79
N PHE A 346 13.54 -1.16 -17.34
CA PHE A 346 13.18 -1.19 -15.91
C PHE A 346 13.46 0.12 -15.16
N ARG A 347 13.44 1.26 -15.88
CA ARG A 347 13.55 2.60 -15.31
C ARG A 347 12.32 3.41 -15.67
N GLU A 348 11.72 4.04 -14.67
CA GLU A 348 10.58 4.92 -14.87
C GLU A 348 11.03 6.19 -15.60
N LYS A 349 10.27 6.55 -16.63
CA LYS A 349 10.51 7.74 -17.44
C LYS A 349 9.19 8.39 -17.83
N TYR A 350 9.29 9.68 -18.11
CA TYR A 350 8.21 10.43 -18.72
C TYR A 350 8.35 10.36 -20.22
N PHE A 351 7.29 9.91 -20.89
CA PHE A 351 7.23 9.74 -22.32
C PHE A 351 6.18 10.65 -22.90
N ARG A 352 6.52 11.39 -23.95
CA ARG A 352 5.56 12.17 -24.73
C ARG A 352 5.20 11.41 -26.00
N LEU A 353 4.00 10.82 -26.03
CA LEU A 353 3.49 10.06 -27.17
C LEU A 353 2.85 11.00 -28.19
N ARG A 354 3.01 10.67 -29.48
CA ARG A 354 2.12 11.09 -30.57
C ARG A 354 1.39 9.86 -31.09
N ILE A 355 0.09 9.76 -30.89
CA ILE A 355 -0.71 8.59 -31.24
C ILE A 355 -1.42 8.86 -32.57
N ASN A 356 -1.33 7.93 -33.52
CA ASN A 356 -1.99 8.02 -34.82
C ASN A 356 -2.46 6.64 -35.26
N GLU A 357 -3.68 6.53 -35.76
CA GLU A 357 -4.20 5.30 -36.37
C GLU A 357 -3.76 5.27 -37.84
N GLU A 358 -2.64 4.59 -38.12
CA GLU A 358 -2.36 4.10 -39.47
C GLU A 358 -2.74 2.62 -39.52
N THR A 359 -3.57 2.27 -40.50
CA THR A 359 -4.04 0.92 -40.79
C THR A 359 -2.91 -0.11 -40.61
N PHE A 360 -3.06 -0.94 -39.57
CA PHE A 360 -2.22 -2.07 -39.15
C PHE A 360 -0.99 -1.86 -38.25
N ASN A 361 -0.60 -0.66 -37.82
CA ASN A 361 0.35 -0.52 -36.69
C ASN A 361 0.27 0.90 -36.10
N VAL A 362 0.03 1.00 -34.79
CA VAL A 362 0.10 2.29 -34.05
C VAL A 362 1.57 2.74 -34.02
N ASN A 363 1.98 3.55 -35.00
CA ASN A 363 3.32 4.14 -35.06
C ASN A 363 3.33 5.47 -34.31
N ILE A 364 3.87 5.44 -33.08
CA ILE A 364 4.00 6.61 -32.20
C ILE A 364 5.35 7.30 -32.45
N LYS A 365 5.38 8.63 -32.62
CA LYS A 365 6.62 9.41 -32.87
C LYS A 365 6.92 10.41 -31.73
N PHE A 366 8.16 10.45 -31.24
CA PHE A 366 8.55 11.09 -29.96
C PHE A 366 9.40 12.35 -30.07
N ILE A 367 9.35 13.17 -29.01
CA ILE A 367 10.36 14.19 -28.60
C ILE A 367 10.49 14.12 -27.06
N LEU A 368 11.69 13.90 -26.53
CA LEU A 368 11.98 13.84 -25.08
C LEU A 368 12.09 15.25 -24.46
N TYR A 369 11.51 15.46 -23.27
CA TYR A 369 11.75 16.67 -22.46
C TYR A 369 12.42 16.29 -21.14
N LYS A 370 13.51 17.00 -20.83
CA LYS A 370 14.40 16.75 -19.70
C LYS A 370 13.73 17.21 -18.40
N GLY A 371 13.47 16.27 -17.51
CA GLY A 371 13.07 16.54 -16.13
C GLY A 371 13.74 15.53 -15.22
N SER A 372 14.88 15.90 -14.62
CA SER A 372 15.43 15.16 -13.49
C SER A 372 14.72 15.65 -12.23
N LEU A 373 13.93 14.78 -11.60
CA LEU A 373 13.47 14.95 -10.23
C LEU A 373 13.47 13.58 -9.55
N LYS A 374 14.16 13.52 -8.41
CA LYS A 374 14.33 12.37 -7.51
C LYS A 374 13.08 12.18 -6.63
N MET A 375 12.79 10.92 -6.30
CA MET A 375 11.85 10.35 -5.28
C MET A 375 10.38 10.37 -5.72
N ASN A 376 9.61 9.26 -5.81
CA ASN A 376 9.56 8.00 -5.06
C ASN A 376 9.43 6.78 -6.02
N ASP A 377 10.56 6.22 -6.48
CA ASP A 377 10.64 5.20 -7.55
C ASP A 377 10.43 3.73 -7.11
N ARG A 378 10.46 3.43 -5.80
CA ARG A 378 10.62 2.04 -5.33
C ARG A 378 9.38 1.16 -5.47
N PHE A 379 8.20 1.69 -5.15
CA PHE A 379 6.93 0.94 -5.22
C PHE A 379 6.57 0.52 -6.64
N PHE A 380 6.77 1.44 -7.59
CA PHE A 380 6.50 1.18 -9.00
C PHE A 380 7.47 0.13 -9.55
N VAL A 381 8.78 0.25 -9.27
CA VAL A 381 9.78 -0.76 -9.65
C VAL A 381 9.44 -2.14 -9.06
N PHE A 382 9.06 -2.19 -7.77
CA PHE A 382 8.66 -3.43 -7.11
C PHE A 382 7.44 -4.08 -7.78
N PHE A 383 6.45 -3.29 -8.19
CA PHE A 383 5.29 -3.76 -8.93
C PHE A 383 5.64 -4.48 -10.23
N PHE A 384 6.54 -3.91 -11.05
CA PHE A 384 6.95 -4.58 -12.29
C PHE A 384 7.82 -5.81 -12.07
N LEU A 385 8.72 -5.75 -11.10
CA LEU A 385 9.55 -6.91 -10.74
C LEU A 385 8.67 -8.08 -10.31
N SER A 386 7.66 -7.83 -9.45
CA SER A 386 6.71 -8.86 -9.01
C SER A 386 5.93 -9.47 -10.19
N ARG A 387 5.43 -8.67 -11.13
CA ARG A 387 4.74 -9.20 -12.33
C ARG A 387 5.64 -10.04 -13.23
N THR A 388 6.94 -9.75 -13.27
CA THR A 388 7.88 -10.52 -14.11
C THR A 388 8.06 -11.94 -13.56
N LEU A 389 7.98 -12.13 -12.24
CA LEU A 389 7.95 -13.46 -11.61
C LEU A 389 6.78 -14.32 -12.09
N ALA A 390 5.64 -13.70 -12.41
CA ALA A 390 4.42 -14.41 -12.78
C ALA A 390 4.37 -14.92 -14.24
N VAL A 391 5.29 -14.46 -15.11
CA VAL A 391 5.21 -14.69 -16.57
C VAL A 391 6.36 -15.56 -17.11
N SER A 392 7.52 -15.59 -16.46
CA SER A 392 8.71 -16.32 -16.95
C SER A 392 9.62 -16.79 -15.82
N LEU A 393 10.51 -17.76 -16.11
CA LEU A 393 11.64 -18.10 -15.23
C LEU A 393 12.46 -16.83 -14.95
N PRO A 394 12.51 -16.36 -13.69
CA PRO A 394 13.07 -15.06 -13.39
C PRO A 394 14.58 -15.07 -13.48
N SER A 395 15.14 -14.05 -14.13
CA SER A 395 16.60 -13.85 -14.12
C SER A 395 17.10 -13.57 -12.70
N THR A 396 18.32 -13.99 -12.40
CA THR A 396 19.04 -13.77 -11.13
C THR A 396 19.01 -12.29 -10.67
N ASN A 397 19.06 -11.35 -11.62
CA ASN A 397 19.01 -9.91 -11.35
C ASN A 397 17.64 -9.44 -10.82
N ILE A 398 16.55 -10.04 -11.31
CA ILE A 398 15.19 -9.73 -10.83
C ILE A 398 15.05 -10.20 -9.38
N LEU A 399 15.46 -11.44 -9.09
CA LEU A 399 15.41 -12.01 -7.74
C LEU A 399 16.19 -11.13 -6.75
N TYR A 400 17.44 -10.78 -7.08
CA TYR A 400 18.28 -9.92 -6.24
C TYR A 400 17.65 -8.55 -5.94
N LYS A 401 17.01 -7.91 -6.93
CA LYS A 401 16.35 -6.62 -6.72
C LYS A 401 15.14 -6.73 -5.81
N ILE A 402 14.35 -7.79 -5.94
CA ILE A 402 13.21 -8.04 -5.06
C ILE A 402 13.70 -8.29 -3.63
N THR A 403 14.71 -9.16 -3.48
CA THR A 403 15.38 -9.43 -2.19
C THR A 403 15.80 -8.12 -1.52
N SER A 404 16.56 -7.28 -2.22
CA SER A 404 17.04 -6.01 -1.67
C SER A 404 15.89 -5.07 -1.25
N ILE A 405 14.78 -5.02 -1.99
CA ILE A 405 13.63 -4.17 -1.64
C ILE A 405 12.93 -4.68 -0.38
N LEU A 406 12.78 -5.99 -0.23
CA LEU A 406 12.16 -6.61 0.95
C LEU A 406 13.03 -6.44 2.20
N GLU A 407 14.35 -6.65 2.07
CA GLU A 407 15.30 -6.53 3.18
C GLU A 407 15.40 -5.10 3.73
N GLU A 408 15.29 -4.10 2.86
CA GLU A 408 15.30 -2.68 3.25
C GLU A 408 14.11 -2.27 4.13
N GLN A 409 13.04 -3.07 4.22
CA GLN A 409 11.86 -2.70 4.99
C GLN A 409 12.15 -2.76 6.50
N THR A 410 11.90 -1.64 7.17
CA THR A 410 12.01 -1.48 8.62
C THR A 410 10.64 -1.55 9.28
N SER A 411 10.58 -1.73 10.60
CA SER A 411 9.33 -1.70 11.35
C SER A 411 8.53 -0.40 11.15
N ARG A 412 9.18 0.71 10.79
CA ARG A 412 8.50 2.00 10.50
C ARG A 412 8.01 2.14 9.06
N SER A 413 8.67 1.49 8.10
CA SER A 413 8.32 1.63 6.68
C SER A 413 7.37 0.54 6.19
N ILE A 414 7.30 -0.59 6.90
CA ILE A 414 6.56 -1.77 6.46
C ILE A 414 5.05 -1.52 6.29
N ILE A 415 4.42 -0.73 7.16
CA ILE A 415 2.98 -0.44 7.07
C ILE A 415 2.65 0.26 5.76
N LEU A 416 3.29 1.41 5.50
CA LEU A 416 3.13 2.13 4.24
C LEU A 416 3.51 1.24 3.05
N PHE A 417 4.56 0.43 3.18
CA PHE A 417 5.00 -0.44 2.11
C PHE A 417 3.98 -1.52 1.73
N VAL A 418 3.35 -2.14 2.72
CA VAL A 418 2.30 -3.14 2.53
C VAL A 418 1.09 -2.53 1.83
N PHE A 419 0.61 -1.37 2.30
CA PHE A 419 -0.54 -0.70 1.67
C PHE A 419 -0.27 -0.30 0.22
N GLU A 420 0.90 0.25 -0.08
CA GLU A 420 1.27 0.69 -1.44
C GLU A 420 1.66 -0.47 -2.37
N SER A 421 2.05 -1.64 -1.83
CA SER A 421 2.58 -2.79 -2.60
C SER A 421 1.76 -4.07 -2.48
N LEU A 422 0.54 -4.02 -1.96
CA LEU A 422 -0.24 -5.21 -1.60
C LEU A 422 -0.36 -6.22 -2.76
N GLN A 423 -0.65 -5.73 -3.96
CA GLN A 423 -0.76 -6.59 -5.16
C GLN A 423 0.57 -7.25 -5.52
N SER A 424 1.69 -6.54 -5.35
CA SER A 424 3.03 -7.05 -5.63
C SER A 424 3.46 -8.10 -4.62
N LEU A 425 3.16 -7.87 -3.34
CA LEU A 425 3.36 -8.82 -2.26
C LEU A 425 2.55 -10.09 -2.50
N TYR A 426 1.28 -9.95 -2.88
CA TYR A 426 0.43 -11.10 -3.23
C TYR A 426 1.02 -11.94 -4.37
N ILE A 427 1.55 -11.30 -5.42
CA ILE A 427 2.21 -12.00 -6.52
C ILE A 427 3.46 -12.74 -6.05
N ILE A 428 4.28 -12.10 -5.21
CA ILE A 428 5.54 -12.70 -4.70
C ILE A 428 5.25 -13.90 -3.79
N GLU A 429 4.29 -13.78 -2.88
CA GLU A 429 3.88 -14.89 -2.00
C GLU A 429 3.36 -16.08 -2.82
N ARG A 430 2.47 -15.79 -3.77
CA ARG A 430 1.93 -16.82 -4.66
C ARG A 430 3.02 -17.50 -5.48
N TRP A 431 3.95 -16.71 -6.02
CA TRP A 431 5.11 -17.22 -6.74
C TRP A 431 5.98 -18.11 -5.84
N ALA A 432 6.23 -17.71 -4.60
CA ALA A 432 7.04 -18.47 -3.66
C ALA A 432 6.43 -19.85 -3.39
N TRP A 433 5.12 -19.92 -3.09
CA TRP A 433 4.41 -21.19 -2.93
C TRP A 433 4.47 -22.07 -4.18
N GLN A 434 4.33 -21.48 -5.37
CA GLN A 434 4.41 -22.21 -6.63
C GLN A 434 5.81 -22.78 -6.90
N VAL A 435 6.88 -22.05 -6.56
CA VAL A 435 8.25 -22.52 -6.74
C VAL A 435 8.60 -23.60 -5.72
N LEU A 436 8.21 -23.44 -4.46
CA LEU A 436 8.40 -24.47 -3.42
C LEU A 436 7.69 -25.78 -3.77
N ASN A 437 6.55 -25.70 -4.45
CA ASN A 437 5.80 -26.86 -4.94
C ASN A 437 6.46 -27.59 -6.12
N LYS A 438 7.36 -26.95 -6.87
CA LYS A 438 8.11 -27.60 -7.97
C LYS A 438 9.25 -28.46 -7.41
N ASP A 439 9.84 -29.29 -8.28
CA ASP A 439 11.03 -30.07 -7.95
C ASP A 439 12.14 -29.12 -7.47
N PHE A 440 12.54 -29.27 -6.21
CA PHE A 440 13.54 -28.41 -5.59
C PHE A 440 14.89 -28.43 -6.33
N GLN A 441 15.21 -29.50 -7.07
CA GLN A 441 16.44 -29.59 -7.87
C GLN A 441 16.53 -28.50 -8.95
N GLU A 442 15.39 -27.94 -9.38
CA GLU A 442 15.34 -26.88 -10.39
C GLU A 442 15.90 -25.54 -9.89
N TRP A 443 15.85 -25.25 -8.59
CA TRP A 443 16.16 -23.92 -8.05
C TRP A 443 17.12 -23.91 -6.86
N ILE A 444 17.30 -25.03 -6.15
CA ILE A 444 18.07 -25.08 -4.90
C ILE A 444 19.56 -24.75 -5.06
N ASN A 445 20.12 -24.96 -6.25
CA ASN A 445 21.53 -24.65 -6.52
C ASN A 445 21.77 -23.15 -6.82
N GLU A 446 20.71 -22.39 -7.05
CA GLU A 446 20.80 -20.96 -7.32
C GLU A 446 20.61 -20.14 -6.05
N LYS A 447 21.72 -19.54 -5.59
CA LYS A 447 21.75 -18.72 -4.37
C LYS A 447 20.68 -17.61 -4.34
N SER A 448 20.35 -17.01 -5.48
CA SER A 448 19.36 -15.93 -5.54
C SER A 448 17.93 -16.35 -5.21
N TYR A 449 17.58 -17.62 -5.44
CA TYR A 449 16.30 -18.15 -4.95
C TYR A 449 16.31 -18.28 -3.44
N ILE A 450 17.37 -18.86 -2.88
CA ILE A 450 17.54 -19.02 -1.43
C ILE A 450 17.49 -17.67 -0.73
N ASP A 451 18.27 -16.69 -1.19
CA ASP A 451 18.32 -15.34 -0.63
C ASP A 451 16.93 -14.67 -0.68
N LEU A 452 16.18 -14.83 -1.78
CA LEU A 452 14.83 -14.30 -1.88
C LEU A 452 13.86 -14.98 -0.92
N PHE A 453 13.91 -16.31 -0.78
CA PHE A 453 13.05 -17.01 0.18
C PHE A 453 13.32 -16.54 1.62
N HIS A 454 14.58 -16.38 2.01
CA HIS A 454 14.90 -15.83 3.32
C HIS A 454 14.39 -14.39 3.50
N ALA A 455 14.52 -13.54 2.48
CA ALA A 455 14.01 -12.17 2.53
C ALA A 455 12.47 -12.11 2.64
N ILE A 456 11.75 -12.98 1.93
CA ILE A 456 10.28 -13.12 2.05
C ILE A 456 9.91 -13.55 3.46
N HIS A 457 10.55 -14.59 4.00
CA HIS A 457 10.29 -15.03 5.38
C HIS A 457 10.53 -13.91 6.40
N LEU A 458 11.68 -13.21 6.33
CA LEU A 458 11.98 -12.10 7.24
C LEU A 458 10.97 -10.96 7.11
N PHE A 459 10.50 -10.67 5.90
CA PHE A 459 9.43 -9.72 5.67
C PHE A 459 8.12 -10.17 6.33
N ASN A 460 7.76 -11.46 6.21
CA ASN A 460 6.55 -12.02 6.81
C ASN A 460 6.59 -12.01 8.35
N ILE A 461 7.76 -12.26 8.95
CA ILE A 461 7.92 -12.11 10.41
C ILE A 461 7.73 -10.65 10.83
N LYS A 462 8.26 -9.69 10.08
CA LYS A 462 8.02 -8.26 10.34
C LYS A 462 6.54 -7.90 10.16
N LEU A 463 5.87 -8.46 9.14
CA LEU A 463 4.44 -8.26 8.89
C LEU A 463 3.59 -8.73 10.09
N LEU A 464 3.87 -9.93 10.61
CA LEU A 464 3.18 -10.49 11.77
C LEU A 464 3.45 -9.67 13.04
N SER A 465 4.67 -9.18 13.23
CA SER A 465 5.05 -8.39 14.41
C SER A 465 4.36 -7.02 14.49
N ASN A 466 3.74 -6.52 13.42
CA ASN A 466 2.97 -5.27 13.41
C ASN A 466 1.49 -5.57 13.71
N HIS A 467 1.18 -5.77 14.98
CA HIS A 467 -0.10 -6.31 15.40
C HIS A 467 -1.29 -5.35 15.23
N ASP A 468 -1.09 -4.03 15.29
CA ASP A 468 -2.20 -3.05 15.36
C ASP A 468 -2.44 -2.23 14.09
N GLU A 469 -1.50 -2.23 13.14
CA GLU A 469 -1.53 -1.30 12.01
C GLU A 469 -1.84 -1.95 10.65
N ILE A 470 -1.80 -3.28 10.57
CA ILE A 470 -2.07 -4.03 9.33
C ILE A 470 -3.22 -5.00 9.60
N GLU A 471 -4.30 -4.82 8.84
CA GLU A 471 -5.56 -5.55 9.00
C GLU A 471 -5.39 -7.07 8.86
N PHE A 472 -6.20 -7.81 9.60
CA PHE A 472 -6.26 -9.28 9.59
C PHE A 472 -6.45 -9.85 8.18
N ASP A 473 -7.38 -9.29 7.38
CA ASP A 473 -7.67 -9.75 6.01
C ASP A 473 -6.44 -9.64 5.08
N ILE A 474 -5.60 -8.61 5.29
CA ILE A 474 -4.36 -8.45 4.53
C ILE A 474 -3.35 -9.54 4.91
N LYS A 475 -3.17 -9.80 6.20
CA LYS A 475 -2.21 -10.84 6.66
C LYS A 475 -2.63 -12.23 6.18
N THR A 476 -3.90 -12.56 6.29
CA THR A 476 -4.41 -13.89 5.89
C THR A 476 -4.35 -14.08 4.37
N SER A 477 -4.71 -13.06 3.59
CA SER A 477 -4.68 -13.14 2.12
C SER A 477 -3.27 -13.27 1.54
N LEU A 478 -2.24 -12.77 2.25
CA LEU A 478 -0.84 -12.91 1.85
C LEU A 478 -0.23 -14.25 2.29
N LEU A 479 -0.44 -14.64 3.55
CA LEU A 479 0.34 -15.71 4.18
C LEU A 479 -0.31 -17.10 4.06
N ILE A 480 -1.62 -17.19 3.85
CA ILE A 480 -2.30 -18.47 3.70
C ILE A 480 -2.23 -18.91 2.23
N PRO A 481 -1.72 -20.12 1.92
CA PRO A 481 -1.65 -20.60 0.55
C PRO A 481 -3.05 -20.77 -0.06
N SER A 482 -3.23 -20.26 -1.28
CA SER A 482 -4.51 -20.32 -1.98
C SER A 482 -4.84 -21.69 -2.60
N SER A 483 -3.90 -22.63 -2.62
CA SER A 483 -4.09 -23.96 -3.20
C SER A 483 -3.53 -25.06 -2.30
N ILE A 484 -4.34 -26.10 -2.09
CA ILE A 484 -3.94 -27.33 -1.39
C ILE A 484 -2.91 -28.12 -2.22
N ASP A 485 -2.97 -28.06 -3.54
CA ASP A 485 -2.02 -28.75 -4.43
C ASP A 485 -0.57 -28.31 -4.15
N TRP A 486 -0.36 -27.04 -3.79
CA TRP A 486 0.98 -26.53 -3.45
C TRP A 486 1.49 -27.14 -2.14
N ILE A 487 0.60 -27.33 -1.17
CA ILE A 487 0.94 -27.95 0.10
C ILE A 487 1.32 -29.41 -0.13
N ASP A 488 0.56 -30.13 -0.95
CA ASP A 488 0.83 -31.54 -1.24
C ASP A 488 2.19 -31.73 -1.91
N GLY A 489 2.49 -30.98 -2.98
CA GLY A 489 3.77 -31.13 -3.65
C GLY A 489 4.95 -30.68 -2.81
N ILE A 490 4.78 -29.73 -1.87
CA ILE A 490 5.81 -29.41 -0.87
C ILE A 490 6.02 -30.58 0.09
N LEU A 491 4.96 -31.07 0.74
CA LEU A 491 5.05 -32.10 1.78
C LEU A 491 5.53 -33.44 1.22
N ASP A 492 5.16 -33.79 -0.02
CA ASP A 492 5.57 -35.04 -0.65
C ASP A 492 7.08 -35.07 -0.95
N GLN A 493 7.70 -33.91 -1.20
CA GLN A 493 9.14 -33.79 -1.45
C GLN A 493 9.99 -33.93 -0.18
N ILE A 494 9.45 -33.61 1.01
CA ILE A 494 10.20 -33.55 2.27
C ILE A 494 10.98 -34.84 2.56
N LYS A 495 10.38 -36.00 2.28
CA LYS A 495 10.99 -37.31 2.60
C LYS A 495 12.30 -37.58 1.84
N SER A 496 12.44 -37.05 0.63
CA SER A 496 13.60 -37.23 -0.25
C SER A 496 14.41 -35.95 -0.45
N SER A 497 14.15 -34.92 0.34
CA SER A 497 14.68 -33.57 0.11
C SER A 497 16.07 -33.31 0.71
N ASN A 498 16.70 -32.24 0.25
CA ASN A 498 17.95 -31.71 0.77
C ASN A 498 17.73 -30.81 2.00
N ASP A 499 18.73 -30.76 2.89
CA ASP A 499 18.82 -29.87 4.05
C ASP A 499 18.41 -28.41 3.80
N THR A 500 18.80 -27.83 2.65
CA THR A 500 18.47 -26.44 2.30
C THR A 500 16.98 -26.26 2.02
N PHE A 501 16.35 -27.22 1.32
CA PHE A 501 14.92 -27.20 1.04
C PHE A 501 14.12 -27.29 2.34
N LEU A 502 14.51 -28.22 3.23
CA LEU A 502 13.87 -28.41 4.52
C LEU A 502 13.95 -27.17 5.40
N THR A 503 15.11 -26.50 5.38
CA THR A 503 15.30 -25.24 6.09
C THR A 503 14.31 -24.19 5.59
N ILE A 504 14.21 -23.98 4.27
CA ILE A 504 13.30 -23.00 3.68
C ILE A 504 11.84 -23.36 3.95
N VAL A 505 11.43 -24.61 3.71
CA VAL A 505 10.04 -25.04 3.92
C VAL A 505 9.61 -24.90 5.38
N SER A 506 10.52 -25.17 6.33
CA SER A 506 10.25 -24.94 7.75
C SER A 506 9.87 -23.49 8.05
N LEU A 507 10.54 -22.52 7.42
CA LEU A 507 10.25 -21.10 7.60
C LEU A 507 8.82 -20.71 7.17
N TRP A 508 8.26 -21.38 6.16
CA TRP A 508 6.89 -21.14 5.69
C TRP A 508 5.86 -21.71 6.66
N PHE A 509 6.06 -22.95 7.13
CA PHE A 509 5.17 -23.56 8.11
C PHE A 509 5.24 -22.86 9.47
N ASP A 510 6.40 -22.34 9.87
CA ASP A 510 6.56 -21.50 11.05
C ASP A 510 5.72 -20.23 10.94
N VAL A 511 5.77 -19.53 9.79
CA VAL A 511 4.97 -18.31 9.53
C VAL A 511 3.46 -18.60 9.62
N ILE A 512 3.00 -19.70 9.04
CA ILE A 512 1.59 -20.12 9.17
C ILE A 512 1.25 -20.39 10.65
N SER A 513 2.13 -21.08 11.37
CA SER A 513 1.91 -21.41 12.79
C SER A 513 1.85 -20.16 13.66
N TYR A 514 2.70 -19.16 13.40
CA TYR A 514 2.61 -17.85 14.08
C TYR A 514 1.29 -17.14 13.77
N LEU A 515 0.84 -17.16 12.52
CA LEU A 515 -0.44 -16.56 12.13
C LEU A 515 -1.63 -17.23 12.82
N VAL A 516 -1.68 -18.56 12.85
CA VAL A 516 -2.76 -19.32 13.54
C VAL A 516 -2.70 -19.09 15.05
N HIS A 517 -1.51 -18.87 15.62
CA HIS A 517 -1.36 -18.56 17.04
C HIS A 517 -1.97 -17.20 17.39
N GLU A 518 -1.74 -16.21 16.53
CA GLU A 518 -2.26 -14.85 16.65
C GLU A 518 -3.78 -14.79 16.45
N TYR A 519 -4.30 -15.53 15.47
CA TYR A 519 -5.72 -15.52 15.07
C TYR A 519 -6.35 -16.92 15.19
N SER A 520 -7.00 -17.20 16.31
CA SER A 520 -7.55 -18.53 16.63
C SER A 520 -8.67 -18.98 15.68
N GLU A 521 -9.40 -18.05 15.07
CA GLU A 521 -10.44 -18.35 14.06
C GLU A 521 -9.91 -19.06 12.81
N LEU A 522 -8.61 -18.95 12.52
CA LEU A 522 -7.99 -19.63 11.38
C LEU A 522 -7.93 -21.15 11.55
N ARG A 523 -8.05 -21.66 12.79
CA ARG A 523 -7.99 -23.10 13.09
C ARG A 523 -9.09 -23.89 12.37
N ASP A 524 -10.24 -23.27 12.14
CA ASP A 524 -11.39 -23.90 11.51
C ASP A 524 -11.39 -23.76 9.98
N THR A 525 -10.37 -23.11 9.39
CA THR A 525 -10.26 -22.95 7.94
C THR A 525 -9.79 -24.24 7.28
N SER A 526 -10.36 -24.56 6.11
CA SER A 526 -10.08 -25.81 5.39
C SER A 526 -8.60 -26.03 5.10
N THR A 527 -7.87 -24.97 4.75
CA THR A 527 -6.43 -25.04 4.44
C THR A 527 -5.60 -25.37 5.69
N ILE A 528 -5.89 -24.74 6.83
CA ILE A 528 -5.15 -24.98 8.08
C ILE A 528 -5.46 -26.38 8.63
N ILE A 529 -6.72 -26.82 8.58
CA ILE A 529 -7.12 -28.19 8.91
C ILE A 529 -6.35 -29.18 8.03
N TYR A 530 -6.29 -28.94 6.72
CA TYR A 530 -5.61 -29.81 5.77
C TYR A 530 -4.11 -29.94 6.07
N ILE A 531 -3.40 -28.80 6.23
CA ILE A 531 -1.97 -28.77 6.55
C ILE A 531 -1.70 -29.59 7.80
N ASN A 532 -2.43 -29.32 8.88
CA ASN A 532 -2.19 -29.99 10.16
C ASN A 532 -2.52 -31.49 10.09
N ASN A 533 -3.58 -31.88 9.38
CA ASN A 533 -3.90 -33.29 9.15
C ASN A 533 -2.77 -34.03 8.41
N ARG A 534 -2.19 -33.42 7.37
CA ARG A 534 -1.02 -33.97 6.67
C ARG A 534 0.20 -34.05 7.60
N LEU A 535 0.51 -32.98 8.33
CA LEU A 535 1.65 -32.94 9.26
C LEU A 535 1.54 -34.00 10.36
N GLY A 536 0.36 -34.14 10.94
CA GLY A 536 0.05 -35.15 11.95
C GLY A 536 0.23 -36.57 11.42
N ARG A 537 -0.34 -36.87 10.25
CA ARG A 537 -0.34 -38.22 9.66
C ARG A 537 1.01 -38.62 9.08
N ASP A 538 1.66 -37.73 8.33
CA ASP A 538 2.81 -38.08 7.49
C ASP A 538 4.15 -37.90 8.20
N PHE A 539 4.18 -37.14 9.31
CA PHE A 539 5.40 -36.78 10.03
C PHE A 539 5.30 -37.07 11.53
N LEU A 540 4.36 -36.47 12.27
CA LEU A 540 4.28 -36.64 13.73
C LEU A 540 4.01 -38.10 14.13
N MET A 541 2.95 -38.69 13.61
CA MET A 541 2.49 -40.04 13.98
C MET A 541 3.24 -41.13 13.19
N THR A 542 4.57 -41.03 13.13
CA THR A 542 5.43 -41.95 12.38
C THR A 542 6.57 -42.52 13.23
N ASN A 543 7.10 -43.67 12.81
CA ASN A 543 8.27 -44.27 13.47
C ASN A 543 9.52 -43.38 13.38
N GLU A 544 9.65 -42.59 12.32
CA GLU A 544 10.80 -41.69 12.13
C GLU A 544 10.81 -40.58 13.19
N TYR A 545 9.64 -40.01 13.50
CA TYR A 545 9.51 -39.06 14.60
C TYR A 545 9.92 -39.67 15.95
N GLN A 546 9.50 -40.91 16.23
CA GLN A 546 9.89 -41.62 17.45
C GLN A 546 11.40 -41.85 17.55
N ILE A 547 12.05 -42.16 16.43
CA ILE A 547 13.51 -42.33 16.39
C ILE A 547 14.20 -41.00 16.74
N TYR A 548 13.77 -39.90 16.13
CA TYR A 548 14.35 -38.58 16.41
C TYR A 548 14.07 -38.12 17.84
N LEU A 549 12.87 -38.35 18.37
CA LEU A 549 12.54 -38.02 19.76
C LEU A 549 13.39 -38.84 20.73
N LYS A 550 13.65 -40.12 20.43
CA LYS A 550 14.52 -40.98 21.25
C LYS A 550 15.97 -40.51 21.25
N GLN A 551 16.47 -39.96 20.14
CA GLN A 551 17.84 -39.40 20.08
C GLN A 551 18.04 -38.22 21.04
N LEU A 552 16.97 -37.48 21.36
CA LEU A 552 17.02 -36.40 22.36
C LEU A 552 17.21 -36.90 23.80
N GLN A 553 17.13 -38.21 24.06
CA GLN A 553 17.35 -38.78 25.39
C GLN A 553 18.84 -38.90 25.72
N GLU A 554 19.74 -38.79 24.75
CA GLU A 554 21.18 -38.92 24.99
C GLU A 554 21.75 -37.58 25.52
N PRO A 555 22.53 -37.55 26.62
CA PRO A 555 23.09 -36.32 27.17
C PRO A 555 23.98 -35.55 26.17
N HIS A 556 24.64 -36.27 25.26
CA HIS A 556 25.47 -35.70 24.20
C HIS A 556 24.67 -34.98 23.09
N SER A 557 23.33 -35.13 23.05
CA SER A 557 22.46 -34.42 22.09
C SER A 557 22.50 -32.90 22.26
N SER A 558 22.90 -32.40 23.43
CA SER A 558 23.15 -30.97 23.67
C SER A 558 24.28 -30.38 22.82
N GLN A 559 25.19 -31.23 22.32
CA GLN A 559 26.30 -30.86 21.43
C GLN A 559 26.12 -31.41 20.00
N ALA A 560 25.01 -32.11 19.72
CA ALA A 560 24.77 -32.71 18.43
C ALA A 560 24.39 -31.67 17.37
N ILE A 561 24.94 -31.83 16.17
CA ILE A 561 24.52 -31.05 15.00
C ILE A 561 23.16 -31.60 14.55
N PHE A 562 22.11 -30.83 14.78
CA PHE A 562 20.77 -31.16 14.31
C PHE A 562 20.68 -31.05 12.80
N THR A 563 20.24 -32.12 12.14
CA THR A 563 19.91 -32.06 10.72
C THR A 563 18.61 -31.28 10.51
N PRO A 564 18.46 -30.53 9.40
CA PRO A 564 17.20 -29.87 9.06
C PRO A 564 16.00 -30.80 9.01
N LYS A 565 16.21 -32.07 8.66
CA LYS A 565 15.15 -33.10 8.73
C LYS A 565 14.70 -33.37 10.15
N GLN A 566 15.63 -33.55 11.09
CA GLN A 566 15.28 -33.70 12.52
C GLN A 566 14.54 -32.46 13.03
N LEU A 567 14.97 -31.26 12.67
CA LEU A 567 14.30 -30.01 13.07
C LEU A 567 12.90 -29.90 12.50
N PHE A 568 12.69 -30.26 11.23
CA PHE A 568 11.35 -30.25 10.63
C PHE A 568 10.38 -31.15 11.41
N TYR A 569 10.83 -32.35 11.78
CA TYR A 569 10.00 -33.29 12.55
C TYR A 569 9.78 -32.79 13.96
N LEU A 570 10.84 -32.50 14.72
CA LEU A 570 10.75 -32.25 16.16
C LEU A 570 10.29 -30.83 16.50
N LYS A 571 10.66 -29.83 15.70
CA LYS A 571 10.29 -28.43 15.90
C LYS A 571 9.08 -28.06 15.04
N THR A 572 9.23 -28.04 13.71
CA THR A 572 8.21 -27.46 12.81
C THR A 572 6.86 -28.18 12.89
N CYS A 573 6.85 -29.53 12.88
CA CYS A 573 5.60 -30.28 13.01
C CYS A 573 4.97 -30.12 14.39
N SER A 574 5.78 -30.18 15.45
CA SER A 574 5.31 -29.96 16.83
C SER A 574 4.72 -28.57 17.01
N PHE A 575 5.34 -27.56 16.40
CA PHE A 575 4.89 -26.19 16.45
C PHE A 575 3.52 -26.02 15.79
N SER A 576 3.39 -26.44 14.53
CA SER A 576 2.12 -26.33 13.79
C SER A 576 0.97 -27.02 14.53
N LEU A 577 1.22 -28.23 15.03
CA LEU A 577 0.22 -29.01 15.73
C LEU A 577 -0.10 -28.46 17.13
N HIS A 578 0.89 -27.95 17.86
CA HIS A 578 0.67 -27.28 19.15
C HIS A 578 -0.37 -26.16 19.01
N VAL A 579 -0.18 -25.27 18.03
CA VAL A 579 -1.04 -24.11 17.81
C VAL A 579 -2.44 -24.51 17.32
N TYR A 580 -2.51 -25.56 16.51
CA TYR A 580 -3.76 -26.07 15.96
C TYR A 580 -4.62 -26.82 17.00
N LEU A 581 -4.01 -27.68 17.82
CA LEU A 581 -4.72 -28.58 18.76
C LEU A 581 -5.28 -27.90 20.01
N CYS A 582 -5.08 -26.59 20.18
CA CYS A 582 -5.64 -25.83 21.30
C CYS A 582 -7.18 -25.67 21.27
N SER A 583 -7.92 -26.34 20.37
CA SER A 583 -9.38 -26.27 20.23
C SER A 583 -10.06 -27.65 20.17
N LYS A 584 -11.40 -27.67 20.29
CA LYS A 584 -12.29 -28.85 20.14
C LYS A 584 -12.32 -29.39 18.68
N SER A 585 -11.17 -29.56 18.03
CA SER A 585 -11.06 -29.98 16.63
C SER A 585 -11.76 -31.33 16.42
N GLN A 586 -12.94 -31.29 15.78
CA GLN A 586 -13.73 -32.48 15.42
C GLN A 586 -13.20 -33.18 14.14
N GLN A 587 -12.15 -32.65 13.50
CA GLN A 587 -11.69 -33.06 12.16
C GLN A 587 -10.21 -33.46 12.07
N PHE A 588 -9.49 -33.59 13.19
CA PHE A 588 -8.12 -34.14 13.18
C PHE A 588 -8.13 -35.68 13.17
N PRO A 589 -7.23 -36.35 12.44
CA PRO A 589 -7.23 -37.82 12.29
C PRO A 589 -6.92 -38.59 13.58
N PHE A 590 -6.37 -37.93 14.60
CA PHE A 590 -6.00 -38.54 15.88
C PHE A 590 -6.64 -37.79 17.04
N THR A 591 -6.82 -38.42 18.19
CA THR A 591 -7.21 -37.72 19.42
C THR A 591 -5.98 -37.31 20.23
N GLY A 592 -6.11 -36.33 21.12
CA GLY A 592 -5.02 -35.94 22.03
C GLY A 592 -4.52 -37.13 22.86
N GLU A 593 -5.44 -38.03 23.23
CA GLU A 593 -5.10 -39.29 23.90
C GLU A 593 -4.18 -40.19 23.05
N GLN A 594 -4.48 -40.34 21.76
CA GLN A 594 -3.69 -41.17 20.85
C GLN A 594 -2.30 -40.57 20.64
N ILE A 595 -2.21 -39.25 20.51
CA ILE A 595 -0.93 -38.56 20.38
C ILE A 595 -0.10 -38.73 21.65
N ILE A 596 -0.66 -38.44 22.83
CA ILE A 596 0.05 -38.59 24.11
C ILE A 596 0.54 -40.03 24.28
N LYS A 597 -0.31 -41.04 24.08
CA LYS A 597 0.12 -42.45 24.17
C LYS A 597 1.25 -42.79 23.22
N PHE A 598 1.32 -42.13 22.07
CA PHE A 598 2.38 -42.34 21.11
C PHE A 598 3.71 -41.72 21.59
N ILE A 599 3.71 -40.48 22.09
CA ILE A 599 4.94 -39.72 22.37
C ILE A 599 5.39 -39.70 23.84
N ALA A 600 4.50 -39.99 24.79
CA ALA A 600 4.68 -39.75 26.23
C ALA A 600 5.92 -40.40 26.83
N ASP A 601 6.19 -41.67 26.52
CA ASP A 601 7.32 -42.39 27.11
C ASP A 601 8.65 -41.77 26.72
N ASN A 602 8.85 -41.53 25.41
CA ASN A 602 10.08 -40.97 24.90
C ASN A 602 10.26 -39.50 25.30
N TYR A 603 9.17 -38.73 25.35
CA TYR A 603 9.16 -37.35 25.83
C TYR A 603 9.53 -37.27 27.32
N SER A 604 8.90 -38.11 28.16
CA SER A 604 9.14 -38.07 29.60
C SER A 604 10.60 -38.39 29.93
N GLN A 605 11.16 -39.43 29.30
CA GLN A 605 12.58 -39.77 29.46
C GLN A 605 13.51 -38.64 28.97
N MET A 606 13.17 -38.01 27.84
CA MET A 606 13.92 -36.86 27.33
C MET A 606 13.93 -35.71 28.34
N ILE A 607 12.77 -35.30 28.86
CA ILE A 607 12.68 -34.20 29.84
C ILE A 607 13.46 -34.50 31.11
N LEU A 608 13.39 -35.74 31.61
CA LEU A 608 14.16 -36.17 32.78
C LEU A 608 15.66 -35.95 32.57
N VAL A 609 16.22 -36.44 31.45
CA VAL A 609 17.64 -36.30 31.14
C VAL A 609 18.03 -34.85 30.88
N GLN A 610 17.30 -34.17 29.99
CA GLN A 610 17.67 -32.83 29.52
C GLN A 610 17.56 -31.76 30.61
N SER A 611 16.66 -31.93 31.58
CA SER A 611 16.50 -31.00 32.71
C SER A 611 17.75 -30.85 33.60
N HIS A 612 18.72 -31.77 33.50
CA HIS A 612 19.97 -31.71 34.26
C HIS A 612 21.11 -30.99 33.52
N ILE A 613 20.95 -30.70 32.22
CA ILE A 613 21.98 -30.12 31.35
C ILE A 613 21.46 -28.91 30.58
N VAL A 614 20.51 -28.17 31.17
CA VAL A 614 19.84 -27.02 30.55
C VAL A 614 20.84 -25.92 30.16
N ASP A 615 21.91 -25.78 30.93
CA ASP A 615 23.00 -24.84 30.69
C ASP A 615 23.84 -25.15 29.44
N SER A 616 23.78 -26.39 28.94
CA SER A 616 24.50 -26.81 27.74
C SER A 616 23.64 -26.89 26.48
N TRP A 617 22.36 -26.49 26.53
CA TRP A 617 21.48 -26.57 25.36
C TRP A 617 21.92 -25.64 24.23
N SER A 618 21.96 -26.19 23.01
CA SER A 618 22.03 -25.39 21.78
C SER A 618 20.70 -24.69 21.50
N LYS A 619 20.70 -23.72 20.58
CA LYS A 619 19.47 -23.04 20.13
C LYS A 619 18.49 -24.01 19.49
N GLU A 620 19.01 -24.97 18.72
CA GLU A 620 18.24 -26.00 18.04
C GLU A 620 17.55 -26.94 19.05
N LEU A 621 18.28 -27.38 20.08
CA LEU A 621 17.74 -28.24 21.12
C LEU A 621 16.68 -27.51 21.95
N LEU A 622 16.97 -26.26 22.35
CA LEU A 622 16.02 -25.38 23.04
C LEU A 622 14.71 -25.28 22.24
N SER A 623 14.80 -24.96 20.94
CA SER A 623 13.64 -24.83 20.07
C SER A 623 12.84 -26.14 19.97
N CYS A 624 13.51 -27.29 19.81
CA CYS A 624 12.85 -28.59 19.80
C CYS A 624 12.10 -28.86 21.12
N ILE A 625 12.76 -28.67 22.26
CA ILE A 625 12.17 -28.94 23.58
C ILE A 625 10.99 -27.99 23.85
N ALA A 626 11.12 -26.70 23.52
CA ALA A 626 10.05 -25.72 23.70
C ALA A 626 8.77 -26.14 22.96
N HIS A 627 8.89 -26.46 21.66
CA HIS A 627 7.74 -26.85 20.84
C HIS A 627 7.19 -28.24 21.21
N LEU A 628 8.02 -29.18 21.67
CA LEU A 628 7.58 -30.48 22.17
C LEU A 628 6.77 -30.35 23.46
N ILE A 629 7.24 -29.56 24.44
CA ILE A 629 6.49 -29.29 25.68
C ILE A 629 5.17 -28.60 25.33
N ALA A 630 5.20 -27.63 24.42
CA ALA A 630 4.00 -26.94 23.95
C ALA A 630 2.99 -27.91 23.30
N LEU A 631 3.45 -28.82 22.44
CA LEU A 631 2.59 -29.85 21.82
C LEU A 631 1.96 -30.77 22.88
N ILE A 632 2.76 -31.27 23.82
CA ILE A 632 2.28 -32.11 24.92
C ILE A 632 1.22 -31.37 25.73
N CYS A 633 1.47 -30.09 26.03
CA CYS A 633 0.51 -29.24 26.69
C CYS A 633 -0.78 -29.11 25.87
N SER A 634 -0.74 -28.80 24.57
CA SER A 634 -1.97 -28.75 23.77
C SER A 634 -2.75 -30.07 23.78
N CYS A 635 -2.06 -31.21 23.69
CA CYS A 635 -2.71 -32.52 23.75
C CYS A 635 -3.35 -32.80 25.12
N CYS A 636 -2.70 -32.39 26.22
CA CYS A 636 -3.24 -32.55 27.57
C CYS A 636 -4.47 -31.67 27.81
N TRP A 637 -4.60 -30.55 27.11
CA TRP A 637 -5.73 -29.63 27.17
C TRP A 637 -6.76 -29.88 26.06
N TRP A 638 -6.62 -30.97 25.30
CA TRP A 638 -7.53 -31.31 24.24
C TRP A 638 -8.89 -31.73 24.80
N GLY A 639 -9.90 -30.89 24.68
CA GLY A 639 -11.24 -31.20 25.18
C GLY A 639 -11.33 -31.12 26.71
N ASP A 640 -12.37 -31.71 27.30
CA ASP A 640 -12.76 -31.38 28.68
C ASP A 640 -12.11 -32.28 29.76
N GLU A 641 -11.42 -33.38 29.38
CA GLU A 641 -10.86 -34.37 30.30
C GLU A 641 -9.37 -34.14 30.67
N LYS A 642 -8.96 -32.90 30.95
CA LYS A 642 -7.54 -32.52 31.19
C LYS A 642 -6.81 -33.43 32.18
N ALA A 643 -7.43 -33.66 33.35
CA ALA A 643 -6.84 -34.48 34.41
C ALA A 643 -6.60 -35.93 33.97
N LYS A 644 -7.39 -36.47 33.04
CA LYS A 644 -7.18 -37.80 32.46
C LYS A 644 -5.94 -37.82 31.59
N TYR A 645 -5.77 -36.84 30.70
CA TYR A 645 -4.61 -36.79 29.79
C TYR A 645 -3.31 -36.52 30.52
N ILE A 646 -3.33 -35.62 31.51
CA ILE A 646 -2.18 -35.41 32.40
C ILE A 646 -1.83 -36.73 33.08
N LYS A 647 -2.81 -37.44 33.66
CA LYS A 647 -2.56 -38.77 34.24
C LYS A 647 -1.98 -39.76 33.22
N ILE A 648 -2.43 -39.80 31.97
CA ILE A 648 -1.88 -40.72 30.96
C ILE A 648 -0.39 -40.42 30.68
N LEU A 649 -0.01 -39.15 30.57
CA LEU A 649 1.39 -38.75 30.41
C LEU A 649 2.24 -39.15 31.64
N VAL A 650 1.61 -39.15 32.80
CA VAL A 650 2.26 -39.15 34.12
C VAL A 650 2.21 -40.52 34.82
N SER A 651 1.34 -41.44 34.40
CA SER A 651 1.07 -42.75 35.03
C SER A 651 1.79 -44.00 34.47
N PRO A 652 2.73 -43.99 33.50
CA PRO A 652 3.33 -45.26 33.10
C PRO A 652 4.17 -45.94 34.21
N ASN A 653 4.87 -45.23 35.11
CA ASN A 653 5.92 -45.84 35.97
C ASN A 653 6.28 -45.09 37.30
N ASP A 654 5.36 -44.54 38.09
CA ASP A 654 5.68 -43.79 39.35
C ASP A 654 6.55 -42.50 39.20
N LEU A 655 7.01 -42.15 37.99
CA LEU A 655 7.87 -40.99 37.67
C LEU A 655 7.15 -39.62 37.65
N THR A 656 5.92 -39.55 38.19
CA THR A 656 5.07 -38.36 38.15
C THR A 656 5.77 -37.12 38.71
N TYR A 657 6.31 -37.26 39.91
CA TYR A 657 6.97 -36.18 40.62
C TYR A 657 8.30 -35.82 39.96
N ASP A 658 9.01 -36.80 39.39
CA ASP A 658 10.28 -36.57 38.69
C ASP A 658 10.10 -35.74 37.42
N HIS A 659 9.04 -35.99 36.66
CA HIS A 659 8.70 -35.18 35.49
C HIS A 659 8.39 -33.73 35.88
N ILE A 660 7.57 -33.53 36.92
CA ILE A 660 7.25 -32.19 37.43
C ILE A 660 8.52 -31.48 37.92
N LEU A 661 9.38 -32.18 38.66
CA LEU A 661 10.67 -31.64 39.12
C LEU A 661 11.59 -31.28 37.96
N ALA A 662 11.60 -32.08 36.89
CA ALA A 662 12.37 -31.79 35.68
C ALA A 662 11.90 -30.49 35.01
N LEU A 663 10.60 -30.28 34.87
CA LEU A 663 10.05 -29.02 34.37
C LEU A 663 10.34 -27.84 35.30
N ILE A 664 10.25 -28.04 36.62
CA ILE A 664 10.62 -27.02 37.63
C ILE A 664 12.10 -26.66 37.52
N ARG A 665 13.00 -27.62 37.27
CA ARG A 665 14.42 -27.35 37.04
C ARG A 665 14.63 -26.48 35.80
N ILE A 666 13.96 -26.81 34.69
CA ILE A 666 14.06 -26.04 33.44
C ILE A 666 13.55 -24.61 33.63
N VAL A 667 12.35 -24.42 34.20
CA VAL A 667 11.79 -23.08 34.40
C VAL A 667 12.58 -22.27 35.44
N SER A 668 13.33 -22.91 36.34
CA SER A 668 14.18 -22.23 37.32
C SER A 668 15.54 -21.81 36.79
N TYR A 669 15.88 -22.15 35.54
CA TYR A 669 17.14 -21.74 34.93
C TYR A 669 17.13 -20.24 34.60
N GLN A 670 17.79 -19.45 35.45
CA GLN A 670 17.75 -17.98 35.43
C GLN A 670 18.10 -17.32 34.08
N PRO A 671 19.05 -17.82 33.27
CA PRO A 671 19.35 -17.21 31.98
C PRO A 671 18.14 -17.14 31.03
N PHE A 672 17.22 -18.09 31.08
CA PHE A 672 16.01 -18.02 30.26
C PHE A 672 15.11 -16.84 30.63
N HIS A 673 15.07 -16.42 31.90
CA HIS A 673 14.23 -15.29 32.33
C HIS A 673 14.68 -13.97 31.71
N GLN A 674 15.99 -13.82 31.48
CA GLN A 674 16.58 -12.64 30.86
C GLN A 674 16.35 -12.61 29.34
N CYS A 675 16.07 -13.76 28.73
CA CYS A 675 15.79 -13.90 27.31
C CYS A 675 14.30 -13.82 26.97
N ILE A 676 13.39 -13.69 27.95
CA ILE A 676 11.95 -13.55 27.67
C ILE A 676 11.71 -12.26 26.89
N SER A 677 11.26 -12.44 25.65
CA SER A 677 10.88 -11.38 24.72
C SER A 677 9.37 -11.14 24.75
N ALA A 678 8.95 -9.91 24.43
CA ALA A 678 7.55 -9.53 24.22
C ALA A 678 6.91 -10.27 23.01
N GLN A 679 7.75 -10.85 22.15
CA GLN A 679 7.32 -11.62 21.00
C GLN A 679 7.27 -13.11 21.34
N TRP A 680 6.11 -13.72 21.14
CA TRP A 680 5.87 -15.13 21.49
C TRP A 680 6.74 -16.12 20.70
N TYR A 681 7.18 -15.74 19.50
CA TYR A 681 8.01 -16.59 18.63
C TYR A 681 9.45 -16.79 19.13
N ASN A 682 9.83 -16.15 20.23
CA ASN A 682 11.10 -16.41 20.88
C ASN A 682 11.06 -17.75 21.63
N ASP A 683 12.01 -18.65 21.38
CA ASP A 683 11.99 -20.03 21.91
C ASP A 683 12.00 -20.07 23.45
N GLU A 684 12.74 -19.19 24.14
CA GLU A 684 12.72 -19.10 25.60
C GLU A 684 11.37 -18.60 26.12
N THR A 685 10.73 -17.65 25.42
CA THR A 685 9.38 -17.18 25.77
C THR A 685 8.39 -18.32 25.65
N LEU A 686 8.41 -19.06 24.54
CA LEU A 686 7.56 -20.23 24.31
C LEU A 686 7.79 -21.31 25.38
N LEU A 687 9.05 -21.62 25.69
CA LEU A 687 9.43 -22.64 26.67
C LEU A 687 8.83 -22.32 28.04
N ILE A 688 9.06 -21.09 28.53
CA ILE A 688 8.57 -20.66 29.84
C ILE A 688 7.04 -20.64 29.86
N ASP A 689 6.40 -20.10 28.82
CA ASP A 689 4.93 -20.10 28.68
C ASP A 689 4.36 -21.52 28.73
N ALA A 690 4.89 -22.43 27.91
CA ALA A 690 4.42 -23.81 27.83
C ALA A 690 4.60 -24.57 29.15
N ILE A 691 5.74 -24.41 29.84
CA ILE A 691 5.98 -25.05 31.15
C ILE A 691 5.04 -24.48 32.21
N LEU A 692 4.88 -23.17 32.30
CA LEU A 692 4.01 -22.55 33.31
C LEU A 692 2.56 -22.98 33.13
N VAL A 693 2.07 -22.95 31.89
CA VAL A 693 0.75 -23.47 31.55
C VAL A 693 0.64 -24.94 31.94
N PHE A 694 1.64 -25.76 31.58
CA PHE A 694 1.62 -27.18 31.91
C PHE A 694 1.49 -27.40 33.42
N LEU A 695 2.38 -26.79 34.20
CA LEU A 695 2.38 -26.90 35.65
C LEU A 695 1.07 -26.36 36.26
N TYR A 696 0.54 -25.25 35.75
CA TYR A 696 -0.70 -24.66 36.25
C TYR A 696 -1.87 -25.62 36.11
N GLY A 697 -2.02 -26.29 34.96
CA GLY A 697 -3.05 -27.31 34.77
C GLY A 697 -2.91 -28.51 35.69
N THR A 698 -1.69 -28.85 36.12
CA THR A 698 -1.50 -29.95 37.08
C THR A 698 -2.00 -29.62 38.49
N LEU A 699 -2.22 -28.34 38.83
CA LEU A 699 -2.74 -27.93 40.15
C LEU A 699 -4.20 -28.37 40.39
N GLU A 700 -4.94 -28.73 39.33
CA GLU A 700 -6.26 -29.35 39.46
C GLU A 700 -6.19 -30.75 40.12
N ILE A 701 -5.03 -31.41 40.06
CA ILE A 701 -4.80 -32.72 40.67
C ILE A 701 -4.26 -32.52 42.09
N ARG A 702 -5.09 -32.84 43.09
CA ARG A 702 -4.83 -32.58 44.52
C ARG A 702 -3.44 -33.00 45.00
N ASP A 703 -3.00 -34.22 44.67
CA ASP A 703 -1.71 -34.74 45.15
C ASP A 703 -0.53 -33.98 44.54
N ILE A 704 -0.64 -33.60 43.26
CA ILE A 704 0.35 -32.79 42.56
C ILE A 704 0.38 -31.37 43.11
N ARG A 705 -0.78 -30.76 43.39
CA ARG A 705 -0.86 -29.44 44.03
C ARG A 705 -0.12 -29.41 45.36
N CYS A 706 -0.36 -30.40 46.23
CA CYS A 706 0.35 -30.52 47.50
C CYS A 706 1.87 -30.63 47.30
N PHE A 707 2.30 -31.43 46.32
CA PHE A 707 3.72 -31.59 46.00
C PHE A 707 4.35 -30.30 45.49
N ILE A 708 3.74 -29.62 44.52
CA ILE A 708 4.24 -28.34 43.98
C ILE A 708 4.31 -27.29 45.08
N SER A 709 3.30 -27.24 45.96
CA SER A 709 3.27 -26.31 47.10
C SER A 709 4.39 -26.57 48.12
N SER A 710 5.03 -27.73 48.09
CA SER A 710 6.20 -28.03 48.93
C SER A 710 7.53 -27.51 48.34
N GLN A 711 7.54 -27.07 47.08
CA GLN A 711 8.74 -26.62 46.36
C GLN A 711 9.02 -25.13 46.61
N THR A 712 9.64 -24.79 47.74
CA THR A 712 9.85 -23.40 48.17
C THR A 712 10.67 -22.55 47.18
N ASN A 713 11.64 -23.15 46.49
CA ASN A 713 12.47 -22.45 45.50
C ASN A 713 11.67 -22.00 44.26
N LEU A 714 10.59 -22.71 43.92
CA LEU A 714 9.74 -22.36 42.77
C LEU A 714 9.04 -21.02 42.99
N PHE A 715 8.70 -20.66 44.23
CA PHE A 715 7.97 -19.43 44.53
C PHE A 715 8.80 -18.19 44.20
N ALA A 716 10.07 -18.19 44.59
CA ALA A 716 11.00 -17.11 44.27
C ALA A 716 11.20 -16.98 42.75
N THR A 717 11.37 -18.11 42.05
CA THR A 717 11.45 -18.15 40.59
C THR A 717 10.21 -17.54 39.93
N LEU A 718 9.01 -17.98 40.32
CA LEU A 718 7.75 -17.50 39.75
C LEU A 718 7.55 -16.01 40.01
N LEU A 719 7.92 -15.52 41.19
CA LEU A 719 7.81 -14.10 41.51
C LEU A 719 8.73 -13.25 40.63
N VAL A 720 9.97 -13.69 40.39
CA VAL A 720 10.89 -13.02 39.47
C VAL A 720 10.30 -13.00 38.06
N ILE A 721 9.87 -14.16 37.53
CA ILE A 721 9.26 -14.25 36.20
C ILE A 721 8.04 -13.33 36.08
N ALA A 722 7.16 -13.32 37.08
CA ALA A 722 5.95 -12.50 37.09
C ALA A 722 6.24 -10.99 37.09
N GLN A 723 7.37 -10.57 37.66
CA GLN A 723 7.76 -9.17 37.79
C GLN A 723 8.62 -8.68 36.63
N THR A 724 9.41 -9.55 36.01
CA THR A 724 10.41 -9.15 35.01
C THR A 724 10.06 -9.53 33.58
N SER A 725 9.12 -10.45 33.37
CA SER A 725 8.75 -10.90 32.02
C SER A 725 8.19 -9.73 31.19
N SER A 726 8.66 -9.64 29.96
CA SER A 726 8.15 -8.68 28.96
C SER A 726 6.94 -9.22 28.18
N TYR A 727 6.54 -10.48 28.44
CA TYR A 727 5.41 -11.13 27.80
C TYR A 727 4.25 -11.30 28.78
N ASP A 728 3.14 -10.63 28.47
CA ASP A 728 2.00 -10.46 29.38
C ASP A 728 1.38 -11.78 29.88
N ARG A 729 1.26 -12.76 28.98
CA ARG A 729 0.67 -14.07 29.29
C ARG A 729 1.48 -14.82 30.35
N ILE A 730 2.81 -14.75 30.28
CA ILE A 730 3.71 -15.36 31.26
C ILE A 730 3.52 -14.67 32.62
N CYS A 731 3.43 -13.34 32.65
CA CYS A 731 3.20 -12.60 33.88
C CYS A 731 1.91 -13.04 34.58
N ILE A 732 0.80 -13.09 33.82
CA ILE A 732 -0.50 -13.52 34.36
C ILE A 732 -0.44 -14.97 34.82
N CYS A 733 0.11 -15.86 33.99
CA CYS A 733 0.19 -17.28 34.33
C CYS A 733 1.00 -17.48 35.62
N ALA A 734 2.14 -16.80 35.77
CA ALA A 734 2.96 -16.86 36.98
C ALA A 734 2.24 -16.28 38.21
N TYR A 735 1.56 -15.14 38.07
CA TYR A 735 0.76 -14.56 39.16
C TYR A 735 -0.44 -15.44 39.56
N GLY A 736 -1.16 -15.98 38.58
CA GLY A 736 -2.27 -16.92 38.80
C GLY A 736 -1.79 -18.21 39.48
N PHE A 737 -0.62 -18.70 39.07
CA PHE A 737 0.02 -19.83 39.72
C PHE A 737 0.36 -19.52 41.19
N LEU A 738 0.98 -18.38 41.47
CA LEU A 738 1.29 -17.92 42.82
C LEU A 738 0.02 -17.79 43.68
N ALA A 739 -1.08 -17.29 43.11
CA ALA A 739 -2.37 -17.18 43.80
C ALA A 739 -2.96 -18.53 44.22
N GLU A 740 -2.71 -19.61 43.48
CA GLU A 740 -3.22 -20.95 43.80
C GLU A 740 -2.37 -21.70 44.83
N ILE A 741 -1.09 -21.36 45.00
CA ILE A 741 -0.16 -22.09 45.87
C ILE A 741 0.17 -21.34 47.18
N LEU A 742 0.05 -20.00 47.20
CA LEU A 742 0.38 -19.20 48.37
C LEU A 742 -0.82 -19.01 49.30
N THR A 743 -0.52 -18.76 50.58
CA THR A 743 -1.52 -18.40 51.58
C THR A 743 -1.93 -16.91 51.48
N ASP A 744 -3.10 -16.55 52.00
CA ASP A 744 -3.58 -15.16 52.04
C ASP A 744 -2.61 -14.18 52.71
N GLU A 745 -1.86 -14.63 53.72
CA GLU A 745 -0.84 -13.81 54.40
C GLU A 745 0.35 -13.54 53.48
N GLN A 746 0.87 -14.57 52.80
CA GLN A 746 1.97 -14.44 51.85
C GLN A 746 1.59 -13.57 50.64
N LEU A 747 0.36 -13.69 50.14
CA LEU A 747 -0.15 -12.86 49.05
C LEU A 747 -0.18 -11.37 49.43
N LYS A 748 -0.55 -11.06 50.68
CA LYS A 748 -0.56 -9.69 51.22
C LYS A 748 0.86 -9.14 51.38
N GLU A 749 1.79 -9.91 51.94
CA GLU A 749 3.18 -9.50 52.13
C GLU A 749 3.87 -9.16 50.81
N LEU A 750 3.61 -9.95 49.77
CA LEU A 750 4.20 -9.77 48.44
C LEU A 750 3.50 -8.70 47.60
N LYS A 751 2.46 -8.03 48.13
CA LYS A 751 1.64 -7.03 47.43
C LYS A 751 1.13 -7.50 46.06
N ILE A 752 0.91 -8.81 45.91
CA ILE A 752 0.53 -9.42 44.64
C ILE A 752 -0.79 -8.81 44.12
N SER A 753 -1.73 -8.50 45.02
CA SER A 753 -3.00 -7.85 44.65
C SER A 753 -2.83 -6.46 44.04
N GLU A 754 -1.85 -5.65 44.47
CA GLU A 754 -1.60 -4.31 43.92
C GLU A 754 -0.98 -4.44 42.51
N ASN A 755 0.02 -5.30 42.36
CA ASN A 755 0.73 -5.53 41.10
C ASN A 755 -0.19 -6.12 40.01
N ILE A 756 -0.99 -7.13 40.38
CA ILE A 756 -1.97 -7.75 39.48
C ILE A 756 -3.04 -6.73 39.03
N SER A 757 -3.48 -5.84 39.93
CA SER A 757 -4.55 -4.87 39.62
C SER A 757 -4.12 -3.82 38.58
N GLY A 758 -2.89 -3.29 38.69
CA GLY A 758 -2.35 -2.36 37.68
C GLY A 758 -2.16 -3.04 36.34
N PHE A 759 -1.60 -4.25 36.35
CA PHE A 759 -1.37 -5.04 35.15
C PHE A 759 -2.69 -5.42 34.42
N PHE A 760 -3.72 -5.83 35.15
CA PHE A 760 -5.04 -6.09 34.54
C PHE A 760 -5.70 -4.83 33.98
N PHE A 761 -5.51 -3.68 34.63
CA PHE A 761 -6.03 -2.41 34.11
C PHE A 761 -5.38 -2.07 32.76
N ASP A 762 -4.06 -2.20 32.66
CA ASP A 762 -3.31 -1.96 31.42
C ASP A 762 -3.75 -2.91 30.30
N ILE A 763 -3.97 -4.20 30.60
CA ILE A 763 -4.49 -5.17 29.63
C ILE A 763 -5.92 -4.82 29.19
N LEU A 764 -6.81 -4.46 30.11
CA LEU A 764 -8.18 -4.08 29.77
C LEU A 764 -8.21 -2.82 28.91
N GLU A 765 -7.34 -1.84 29.19
CA GLU A 765 -7.20 -0.63 28.37
C GLU A 765 -6.71 -0.97 26.96
N GLN A 766 -5.72 -1.85 26.83
CA GLN A 766 -5.24 -2.33 25.54
C GLN A 766 -6.30 -3.15 24.81
N ALA A 767 -7.10 -3.94 25.53
CA ALA A 767 -8.19 -4.73 24.98
C ALA A 767 -9.30 -3.84 24.40
N TRP A 768 -9.64 -2.77 25.12
CA TRP A 768 -10.63 -1.79 24.69
C TRP A 768 -10.23 -1.07 23.39
N LYS A 769 -8.94 -0.78 23.20
CA LYS A 769 -8.45 -0.05 22.01
C LYS A 769 -8.48 -0.87 20.72
N ASP A 770 -8.48 -2.20 20.79
CA ASP A 770 -8.50 -3.08 19.62
C ASP A 770 -9.05 -4.48 19.99
N PRO A 771 -10.34 -4.78 19.77
CA PRO A 771 -10.99 -5.97 20.33
C PRO A 771 -10.69 -7.32 19.63
N THR A 772 -9.88 -7.35 18.57
CA THR A 772 -9.75 -8.53 17.69
C THR A 772 -8.67 -9.57 18.10
N LYS A 773 -7.74 -9.23 19.00
CA LYS A 773 -6.63 -10.15 19.38
C LYS A 773 -7.07 -11.27 20.32
N ARG A 774 -6.40 -12.43 20.24
CA ARG A 774 -6.69 -13.64 21.05
C ARG A 774 -6.76 -13.43 22.56
N CYS A 775 -5.90 -12.60 23.17
CA CYS A 775 -6.00 -12.32 24.62
C CYS A 775 -7.22 -11.45 24.99
N LYS A 776 -7.81 -10.77 24.00
CA LYS A 776 -8.87 -9.77 24.15
C LYS A 776 -10.27 -10.34 23.88
N THR A 777 -10.34 -11.55 23.33
CA THR A 777 -11.56 -12.35 23.19
C THR A 777 -11.79 -13.31 24.36
N ILE A 778 -10.82 -13.44 25.28
CA ILE A 778 -10.91 -14.29 26.46
C ILE A 778 -11.88 -13.66 27.47
N PRO A 779 -12.86 -14.41 28.00
CA PRO A 779 -13.74 -13.88 29.03
C PRO A 779 -12.94 -13.41 30.26
N ILE A 780 -13.26 -12.22 30.78
CA ILE A 780 -12.59 -11.63 31.96
C ILE A 780 -12.40 -12.63 33.11
N PRO A 781 -13.38 -13.50 33.46
CA PRO A 781 -13.18 -14.50 34.52
C PRO A 781 -12.03 -15.49 34.27
N HIS A 782 -11.75 -15.81 33.00
CA HIS A 782 -10.63 -16.68 32.62
C HIS A 782 -9.31 -15.93 32.67
N VAL A 783 -9.28 -14.67 32.20
CA VAL A 783 -8.13 -13.76 32.35
C VAL A 783 -7.73 -13.60 33.82
N LEU A 784 -8.72 -13.38 34.70
CA LEU A 784 -8.52 -13.25 36.15
C LEU A 784 -8.01 -14.53 36.82
N LYS A 785 -8.28 -15.71 36.22
CA LYS A 785 -7.77 -17.01 36.69
C LYS A 785 -6.46 -17.42 36.01
N GLY A 786 -5.85 -16.56 35.20
CA GLY A 786 -4.69 -16.92 34.37
C GLY A 786 -4.94 -18.06 33.39
N MET A 787 -6.21 -18.30 33.05
CA MET A 787 -6.63 -19.33 32.12
C MET A 787 -6.67 -18.74 30.70
N PHE A 788 -5.70 -19.12 29.87
CA PHE A 788 -5.61 -18.66 28.46
C PHE A 788 -6.03 -19.71 27.43
N ILE A 789 -6.46 -20.90 27.88
CA ILE A 789 -6.63 -22.10 27.02
C ILE A 789 -8.10 -22.50 26.86
N SER A 790 -9.03 -21.83 27.51
CA SER A 790 -10.45 -22.10 27.33
C SER A 790 -11.04 -21.23 26.23
N ASP A 791 -11.02 -21.72 25.00
CA ASP A 791 -12.08 -21.39 24.04
C ASP A 791 -13.34 -22.13 24.53
N ASN A 792 -14.09 -21.51 25.45
CA ASN A 792 -15.35 -21.97 26.06
C ASN A 792 -15.44 -23.44 26.54
#